data_AF-A0A2T4N8H2-F1
#
_entry.id   AF-A0A2T4N8H2-F1
#
_cell.length_a   1.000
_cell.length_b   1.000
_cell.length_c   1.000
_cell.angle_alpha   90.00
_cell.angle_beta   90.00
_cell.angle_gamma   90.00
#
_symmetry.space_group_name_H-M   'P 1'
#
loop_
_entity.id
_entity.type
_entity.pdbx_description
1 polymer ?
#
loop_
_entity_poly.entity_id
_entity_poly.type
_entity_poly.pdbx_seq_one_letter_code
_entity_poly.pdbx_strand_id
1 'polypeptide(L)'
;ADLTGERFVADPFAADGSRMYRSGDQVRWLADGRLEFVGRADDQVKIRGFRIELGEIETVLAGHAALRAAVVTVEDVAGDPRLVAHVVPADQEDGIPAAGELRAFVGERLPGFMVPSVFVELAALPLTPNGKVDRAALPAPDAARQGTTGFVEPASVTEQLLVEVWAAVLGVDGIGAADDFFELGGHSLLATQVVSRIREVFAAEIPLAVLFDHPTVRELAAVVDRAGNRAVTAVPPMTVADRDEPLALSFAQQRLWFLDQMEPGSAEYNVPQTIVWAGDLDVAALSEALTAVVTRHEVLRTRLVACADGVPHQVIDEPKPFPLVLTDVSGDADPLASAREVVLADAVTPFDLAVGPLIRATLIRVRPDEHVLALAMHHVVSDEWSGQILRRELAALYDAFRAGEPDPLPPLTVQYADFAAWQREWLTGDVLEAQLSYWRAALADVPELELPADRPRPAVRSSAGAVRRFSVSAGTAEALRELSRECGASMFMTLLAAFDVLLGRYAGSDDVVVGTPVANRNRAETEGLIGFFVNTLVLRTDLSGDPSFRELVGRVRETALGAYAHQDVPFEQLVDELVRERDRSRTPLFQVLFSYVAGASDGTAEDAADEGPGGGADAADDLGASELPVKFDLALTMSDADGSLTGTIEYSTALFDGTTVERLAGHLVTLLEAVAEEADCRVGEVPVLSAGERELVVEGWNASSVDVPMVRGVHELIAERAVSAADAVAVVAGGVSLTYGGLMGRSNRLAHHLRGMGVGAESVVGLCLPRGVDMVVAMVAVWQAGGAYLPLDPEYPADRLEFMLADAGVQAVVGERSLVEGLPVGQGVWLDDPATGEVLAGLSSEAPEVECSAEQLAYVIYTSGSTGRPKGVQVAHGSVVGMVSALAPVLDAGPGVRMLQFASFSFDAAVLDVAVTLASGGVLVVATSEERAEAALLTSMLRAEAVRAASVVPSLLGVLDPEAVSGVQTLLLGAERLTEPVARAWSAGRRLVNTYGPTESTVMVTTGVVDPGLLTGAPAIGAPVANARLYVLDDRLNPVPVGVA
;
A
#
# COMPACT_ATOMS: atom_id res chain seq x y z
N ALA A 1 -40.17 32.69 12.87
CA ALA A 1 -41.01 31.47 12.78
C ALA A 1 -41.44 31.14 11.34
N ASP A 2 -41.34 32.06 10.36
CA ASP A 2 -41.79 31.81 8.98
C ASP A 2 -40.83 30.93 8.11
N LEU A 3 -39.50 30.96 8.30
CA LEU A 3 -38.55 30.24 7.42
C LEU A 3 -38.62 28.70 7.51
N THR A 4 -38.93 28.13 8.67
CA THR A 4 -38.93 26.67 8.87
C THR A 4 -40.07 25.98 8.12
N GLY A 5 -41.25 26.63 8.02
CA GLY A 5 -42.41 26.09 7.30
C GLY A 5 -42.27 26.15 5.78
N GLU A 6 -41.41 27.03 5.27
CA GLU A 6 -41.18 27.22 3.83
C GLU A 6 -40.21 26.18 3.25
N ARG A 7 -39.25 25.70 4.06
CA ARG A 7 -38.23 24.73 3.64
C ARG A 7 -38.56 23.28 4.00
N PHE A 8 -39.17 23.03 5.16
CA PHE A 8 -39.60 21.69 5.58
C PHE A 8 -41.09 21.48 5.29
N VAL A 9 -41.38 21.02 4.07
CA VAL A 9 -42.74 20.82 3.56
C VAL A 9 -43.27 19.44 3.91
N ALA A 10 -44.59 19.25 3.95
CA ALA A 10 -45.18 17.92 4.13
C ALA A 10 -44.83 17.01 2.95
N ASP A 11 -44.48 15.75 3.21
CA ASP A 11 -44.31 14.73 2.18
C ASP A 11 -45.68 14.27 1.67
N PRO A 12 -46.07 14.56 0.40
CA PRO A 12 -47.35 14.12 -0.13
C PRO A 12 -47.37 12.64 -0.51
N PHE A 13 -46.22 11.94 -0.47
CA PHE A 13 -46.07 10.55 -0.88
C PHE A 13 -46.05 9.57 0.30
N ALA A 14 -45.91 10.06 1.52
CA ALA A 14 -45.93 9.27 2.75
C ALA A 14 -47.12 9.64 3.65
N ALA A 15 -47.83 8.63 4.16
CA ALA A 15 -49.06 8.83 4.94
C ALA A 15 -48.83 8.95 6.47
N ASP A 16 -47.57 8.98 6.90
CA ASP A 16 -47.13 8.95 8.31
C ASP A 16 -46.81 10.33 8.89
N GLY A 17 -46.98 11.40 8.10
CA GLY A 17 -46.70 12.77 8.53
C GLY A 17 -45.23 13.17 8.43
N SER A 18 -44.43 12.41 7.66
CA SER A 18 -43.06 12.77 7.33
C SER A 18 -42.96 14.07 6.51
N ARG A 19 -41.79 14.70 6.57
CA ARG A 19 -41.49 16.01 5.99
C ARG A 19 -40.36 15.88 4.97
N MET A 20 -40.47 16.60 3.87
CA MET A 20 -39.41 16.77 2.86
C MET A 20 -38.72 18.12 3.04
N TYR A 21 -37.43 18.19 2.70
CA TYR A 21 -36.66 19.43 2.70
C TYR A 21 -36.50 19.98 1.27
N ARG A 22 -36.88 21.25 1.07
CA ARG A 22 -36.68 21.96 -0.19
C ARG A 22 -35.24 22.51 -0.25
N SER A 23 -34.35 21.81 -0.96
CA SER A 23 -32.93 22.18 -1.04
C SER A 23 -32.66 23.48 -1.81
N GLY A 24 -33.52 23.85 -2.76
CA GLY A 24 -33.30 25.01 -3.63
C GLY A 24 -32.46 24.69 -4.89
N ASP A 25 -32.02 23.44 -5.02
CA ASP A 25 -31.30 22.93 -6.17
C ASP A 25 -32.26 22.50 -7.29
N GLN A 26 -31.91 22.85 -8.52
CA GLN A 26 -32.52 22.28 -9.71
C GLN A 26 -31.66 21.10 -10.16
N VAL A 27 -32.28 19.93 -10.20
CA VAL A 27 -31.65 18.68 -10.63
C VAL A 27 -32.54 17.98 -11.66
N ARG A 28 -31.96 17.13 -12.51
CA ARG A 28 -32.70 16.22 -13.40
C ARG A 28 -32.21 14.78 -13.26
N TRP A 29 -33.10 13.82 -13.48
CA TRP A 29 -32.76 12.40 -13.52
C TRP A 29 -32.13 12.04 -14.86
N LEU A 30 -31.01 11.32 -14.83
CA LEU A 30 -30.37 10.69 -15.99
C LEU A 30 -30.97 9.30 -16.25
N ALA A 31 -30.74 8.77 -17.46
CA ALA A 31 -31.29 7.48 -17.90
C ALA A 31 -30.74 6.27 -17.12
N ASP A 32 -29.60 6.42 -16.45
CA ASP A 32 -28.95 5.40 -15.61
C ASP A 32 -29.36 5.48 -14.13
N GLY A 33 -30.27 6.40 -13.77
CA GLY A 33 -30.78 6.56 -12.41
C GLY A 33 -29.94 7.46 -11.51
N ARG A 34 -28.91 8.14 -12.03
CA ARG A 34 -28.20 9.21 -11.28
C ARG A 34 -28.90 10.56 -11.45
N LEU A 35 -28.65 11.48 -10.52
CA LEU A 35 -29.16 12.85 -10.56
C LEU A 35 -28.06 13.80 -11.06
N GLU A 36 -28.36 14.56 -12.10
CA GLU A 36 -27.49 15.61 -12.62
C GLU A 36 -27.95 16.97 -12.09
N PHE A 37 -27.00 17.74 -11.56
CA PHE A 37 -27.25 19.09 -11.07
C PHE A 37 -27.30 20.10 -12.21
N VAL A 38 -28.34 20.95 -12.23
CA VAL A 38 -28.67 21.86 -13.34
C VAL A 38 -28.51 23.33 -12.94
N GLY A 39 -28.66 23.68 -11.66
CA GLY A 39 -28.52 25.06 -11.15
C GLY A 39 -29.24 25.30 -9.81
N ARG A 40 -29.41 26.56 -9.39
CA ARG A 40 -30.12 26.95 -8.14
C ARG A 40 -31.14 28.06 -8.33
N ALA A 41 -31.98 28.24 -7.32
CA ALA A 41 -33.06 29.24 -7.28
C ALA A 41 -32.96 30.32 -6.18
N ASP A 42 -31.88 30.42 -5.38
CA ASP A 42 -31.74 31.33 -4.21
C ASP A 42 -30.36 32.03 -4.01
N ASP A 43 -30.27 32.99 -3.05
CA ASP A 43 -29.24 34.06 -2.87
C ASP A 43 -27.98 33.70 -2.01
N GLN A 44 -27.52 32.44 -1.98
CA GLN A 44 -26.31 32.04 -1.22
C GLN A 44 -25.01 32.65 -1.78
N VAL A 45 -24.06 32.99 -0.90
CA VAL A 45 -22.72 33.49 -1.29
C VAL A 45 -21.63 32.44 -1.03
N LYS A 46 -20.58 32.45 -1.85
CA LYS A 46 -19.39 31.61 -1.66
C LYS A 46 -18.27 32.45 -1.03
N ILE A 47 -17.69 31.96 0.07
CA ILE A 47 -16.50 32.53 0.72
C ILE A 47 -15.49 31.40 0.90
N ARG A 48 -14.30 31.55 0.31
CA ARG A 48 -13.19 30.59 0.44
C ARG A 48 -13.58 29.14 0.13
N GLY A 49 -14.30 28.93 -0.97
CA GLY A 49 -14.82 27.61 -1.37
C GLY A 49 -16.12 27.16 -0.65
N PHE A 50 -16.44 27.74 0.50
CA PHE A 50 -17.63 27.37 1.29
C PHE A 50 -18.85 28.22 0.92
N ARG A 51 -19.99 27.55 0.68
CA ARG A 51 -21.28 28.21 0.50
C ARG A 51 -21.90 28.51 1.85
N ILE A 52 -22.19 29.78 2.11
CA ILE A 52 -22.66 30.24 3.42
C ILE A 52 -23.93 31.07 3.32
N GLU A 53 -24.75 30.99 4.37
CA GLU A 53 -25.94 31.82 4.54
C GLU A 53 -25.61 32.97 5.49
N LEU A 54 -25.56 34.20 4.96
CA LEU A 54 -25.20 35.37 5.79
C LEU A 54 -26.16 35.57 6.98
N GLY A 55 -27.43 35.20 6.81
CA GLY A 55 -28.44 35.28 7.88
C GLY A 55 -28.18 34.37 9.09
N GLU A 56 -27.41 33.30 8.92
CA GLU A 56 -27.00 32.40 10.02
C GLU A 56 -26.01 33.11 10.95
N ILE A 57 -25.03 33.81 10.35
CA ILE A 57 -24.03 34.61 11.04
C ILE A 57 -24.69 35.82 11.72
N GLU A 58 -25.61 36.50 11.03
CA GLU A 58 -26.42 37.59 11.59
C GLU A 58 -27.19 37.14 12.85
N THR A 59 -27.76 35.93 12.82
CA THR A 59 -28.52 35.36 13.94
C THR A 59 -27.63 35.06 15.14
N VAL A 60 -26.43 34.49 14.91
CA VAL A 60 -25.47 34.21 15.99
C VAL A 60 -24.99 35.51 16.63
N LEU A 61 -24.63 36.52 15.82
CA LEU A 61 -24.19 37.82 16.33
C LEU A 61 -25.28 38.56 17.10
N ALA A 62 -26.54 38.51 16.63
CA ALA A 62 -27.67 39.09 17.35
C ALA A 62 -27.95 38.40 18.71
N GLY A 63 -27.38 37.21 18.95
CA GLY A 63 -27.43 36.52 20.24
C GLY A 63 -26.43 37.04 21.29
N HIS A 64 -25.49 37.92 20.92
CA HIS A 64 -24.52 38.50 21.86
C HIS A 64 -25.18 39.58 22.72
N ALA A 65 -25.07 39.50 24.06
CA ALA A 65 -25.76 40.41 24.98
C ALA A 65 -25.38 41.90 24.80
N ALA A 66 -24.18 42.16 24.28
CA ALA A 66 -23.68 43.50 23.96
C ALA A 66 -24.11 44.03 22.58
N LEU A 67 -24.83 43.26 21.76
CA LEU A 67 -25.26 43.67 20.41
C LEU A 67 -26.79 43.75 20.32
N ARG A 68 -27.30 44.81 19.70
CA ARG A 68 -28.73 45.03 19.44
C ARG A 68 -29.19 44.46 18.09
N ALA A 69 -28.32 44.55 17.09
CA ALA A 69 -28.57 44.05 15.74
C ALA A 69 -27.25 43.82 15.00
N ALA A 70 -27.25 42.90 14.04
CA ALA A 70 -26.12 42.61 13.17
C ALA A 70 -26.63 42.38 11.74
N VAL A 71 -25.87 42.89 10.76
CA VAL A 71 -26.07 42.63 9.33
C VAL A 71 -24.72 42.23 8.77
N VAL A 72 -24.66 41.17 7.98
CA VAL A 72 -23.42 40.66 7.42
C VAL A 72 -23.44 40.85 5.91
N THR A 73 -22.35 41.38 5.37
CA THR A 73 -22.16 41.56 3.93
C THR A 73 -20.86 40.90 3.49
N VAL A 74 -20.77 40.61 2.20
CA VAL A 74 -19.53 40.22 1.54
C VAL A 74 -18.95 41.46 0.88
N GLU A 75 -17.69 41.75 1.18
CA GLU A 75 -16.92 42.72 0.42
C GLU A 75 -15.78 42.01 -0.29
N ASP A 76 -15.61 42.37 -1.56
CA ASP A 76 -14.49 41.94 -2.38
C ASP A 76 -13.43 43.03 -2.35
N VAL A 77 -12.25 42.70 -1.84
CA VAL A 77 -11.08 43.60 -1.87
C VAL A 77 -9.96 42.88 -2.61
N ALA A 78 -9.67 43.35 -3.81
CA ALA A 78 -8.61 42.82 -4.66
C ALA A 78 -8.72 41.31 -4.97
N GLY A 79 -9.94 40.77 -5.05
CA GLY A 79 -10.20 39.37 -5.41
C GLY A 79 -10.42 38.43 -4.23
N ASP A 80 -10.27 38.87 -2.97
CA ASP A 80 -10.59 38.06 -1.78
C ASP A 80 -11.96 38.45 -1.20
N PRO A 81 -13.02 37.63 -1.38
CA PRO A 81 -14.33 37.90 -0.82
C PRO A 81 -14.31 37.60 0.69
N ARG A 82 -14.44 38.66 1.50
CA ARG A 82 -14.43 38.56 2.97
C ARG A 82 -15.76 38.94 3.61
N LEU A 83 -16.05 38.32 4.74
CA LEU A 83 -17.19 38.63 5.57
C LEU A 83 -16.96 39.89 6.42
N VAL A 84 -17.87 40.85 6.32
CA VAL A 84 -17.92 42.08 7.12
C VAL A 84 -19.23 42.11 7.90
N ALA A 85 -19.14 42.23 9.23
CA ALA A 85 -20.29 42.32 10.11
C ALA A 85 -20.51 43.76 10.59
N HIS A 86 -21.61 44.38 10.15
CA HIS A 86 -22.07 45.68 10.63
C HIS A 86 -22.97 45.49 11.85
N VAL A 87 -22.50 45.95 13.00
CA VAL A 87 -23.09 45.65 14.30
C VAL A 87 -23.51 46.92 15.02
N VAL A 88 -24.68 46.90 15.65
CA VAL A 88 -25.20 47.99 16.49
C VAL A 88 -25.06 47.57 17.95
N PRO A 89 -24.38 48.33 18.82
CA PRO A 89 -24.22 47.96 20.21
C PRO A 89 -25.55 48.04 20.98
N ALA A 90 -25.69 47.21 22.02
CA ALA A 90 -26.84 47.21 22.91
C ALA A 90 -26.93 48.50 23.73
N ASP A 91 -25.79 49.06 24.13
CA ASP A 91 -25.63 50.39 24.73
C ASP A 91 -24.62 51.20 23.91
N GLN A 92 -25.02 52.40 23.48
CA GLN A 92 -24.17 53.28 22.68
C GLN A 92 -23.03 53.92 23.50
N GLU A 93 -23.12 53.97 24.82
CA GLU A 93 -22.03 54.52 25.66
C GLU A 93 -20.89 53.50 25.88
N ASP A 94 -21.21 52.20 25.85
CA ASP A 94 -20.26 51.10 26.06
C ASP A 94 -19.61 50.59 24.76
N GLY A 95 -20.20 50.90 23.59
CA GLY A 95 -19.70 50.50 22.26
C GLY A 95 -19.82 48.99 21.99
N ILE A 96 -19.18 48.50 20.92
CA ILE A 96 -19.10 47.05 20.65
C ILE A 96 -17.92 46.40 21.39
N PRO A 97 -18.03 45.11 21.78
CA PRO A 97 -16.90 44.36 22.32
C PRO A 97 -15.72 44.31 21.35
N ALA A 98 -14.53 43.99 21.87
CA ALA A 98 -13.34 43.84 21.03
C ALA A 98 -13.58 42.79 19.93
N ALA A 99 -13.08 43.03 18.72
CA ALA A 99 -13.30 42.14 17.58
C ALA A 99 -12.89 40.68 17.86
N GLY A 100 -11.84 40.46 18.67
CA GLY A 100 -11.44 39.11 19.10
C GLY A 100 -12.49 38.38 19.94
N GLU A 101 -13.23 39.10 20.79
CA GLU A 101 -14.32 38.55 21.60
C GLU A 101 -15.52 38.17 20.72
N LEU A 102 -15.89 39.04 19.77
CA LEU A 102 -16.95 38.74 18.80
C LEU A 102 -16.57 37.58 17.87
N ARG A 103 -15.30 37.47 17.46
CA ARG A 103 -14.80 36.33 16.69
C ARG A 103 -14.84 35.03 17.49
N ALA A 104 -14.38 35.04 18.74
CA ALA A 104 -14.46 33.87 19.61
C ALA A 104 -15.91 33.44 19.82
N PHE A 105 -16.81 34.39 20.08
CA PHE A 105 -18.23 34.13 20.27
C PHE A 105 -18.92 33.51 19.05
N VAL A 106 -18.55 33.93 17.84
CA VAL A 106 -19.03 33.31 16.60
C VAL A 106 -18.35 31.97 16.34
N GLY A 107 -17.03 31.88 16.53
CA GLY A 107 -16.22 30.68 16.30
C GLY A 107 -16.52 29.52 17.25
N GLU A 108 -17.06 29.79 18.45
CA GLU A 108 -17.59 28.76 19.34
C GLU A 108 -18.85 28.06 18.79
N ARG A 109 -19.51 28.65 17.79
CA ARG A 109 -20.85 28.24 17.32
C ARG A 109 -20.98 28.06 15.81
N LEU A 110 -20.06 28.60 15.04
CA LEU A 110 -19.99 28.48 13.59
C LEU A 110 -18.56 28.16 13.14
N PRO A 111 -18.38 27.42 12.02
CA PRO A 111 -17.06 27.13 11.45
C PRO A 111 -16.24 28.38 11.13
N GLY A 112 -14.91 28.25 11.11
CA GLY A 112 -13.98 29.38 10.93
C GLY A 112 -14.22 30.24 9.69
N PHE A 113 -14.66 29.65 8.56
CA PHE A 113 -14.98 30.37 7.33
C PHE A 113 -16.27 31.21 7.41
N MET A 114 -17.13 30.96 8.41
CA MET A 114 -18.33 31.76 8.70
C MET A 114 -18.08 32.88 9.71
N VAL A 115 -16.87 32.99 10.26
CA VAL A 115 -16.51 34.04 11.23
C VAL A 115 -16.16 35.33 10.47
N PRO A 116 -16.88 36.45 10.70
CA PRO A 116 -16.55 37.72 10.06
C PRO A 116 -15.14 38.19 10.41
N SER A 117 -14.41 38.60 9.38
CA SER A 117 -13.03 39.08 9.51
C SER A 117 -12.98 40.52 10.05
N VAL A 118 -14.04 41.29 9.82
CA VAL A 118 -14.17 42.71 10.21
C VAL A 118 -15.51 42.97 10.88
N PHE A 119 -15.49 43.77 11.95
CA PHE A 119 -16.67 44.25 12.65
C PHE A 119 -16.72 45.79 12.57
N VAL A 120 -17.83 46.32 12.05
CA VAL A 120 -18.05 47.76 11.90
C VAL A 120 -19.16 48.20 12.83
N GLU A 121 -18.83 49.03 13.81
CA GLU A 121 -19.83 49.61 14.71
C GLU A 121 -20.70 50.64 14.00
N LEU A 122 -22.02 50.51 14.14
CA LEU A 122 -23.01 51.45 13.64
C LEU A 122 -23.88 52.02 14.78
N ALA A 123 -24.22 53.30 14.69
CA ALA A 123 -25.20 53.91 15.60
C ALA A 123 -26.62 53.35 15.39
N ALA A 124 -26.99 53.00 14.15
CA ALA A 124 -28.23 52.31 13.79
C ALA A 124 -28.11 51.68 12.39
N LEU A 125 -28.90 50.64 12.10
CA LEU A 125 -28.96 50.06 10.76
C LEU A 125 -29.69 51.00 9.78
N PRO A 126 -29.17 51.23 8.56
CA PRO A 126 -29.88 51.99 7.54
C PRO A 126 -31.10 51.19 7.07
N LEU A 127 -32.26 51.85 7.00
CA LEU A 127 -33.53 51.23 6.58
C LEU A 127 -34.08 51.92 5.33
N THR A 128 -34.59 51.11 4.40
CA THR A 128 -35.40 51.55 3.25
C THR A 128 -36.72 52.19 3.72
N PRO A 129 -37.42 52.95 2.86
CA PRO A 129 -38.75 53.53 3.18
C PRO A 129 -39.82 52.50 3.59
N ASN A 130 -39.61 51.22 3.28
CA ASN A 130 -40.50 50.10 3.63
C ASN A 130 -40.08 49.37 4.93
N GLY A 131 -39.11 49.90 5.69
CA GLY A 131 -38.67 49.35 6.96
C GLY A 131 -37.74 48.13 6.88
N LYS A 132 -37.25 47.77 5.68
CA LYS A 132 -36.23 46.72 5.49
C LYS A 132 -34.82 47.32 5.54
N VAL A 133 -33.82 46.55 5.99
CA VAL A 133 -32.40 46.95 5.97
C VAL A 133 -31.96 47.30 4.55
N ASP A 134 -31.34 48.47 4.39
CA ASP A 134 -30.75 48.94 3.13
C ASP A 134 -29.26 48.57 3.08
N ARG A 135 -28.97 47.34 2.60
CA ARG A 135 -27.59 46.80 2.55
C ARG A 135 -26.64 47.61 1.66
N ALA A 136 -27.16 48.34 0.68
CA ALA A 136 -26.35 49.19 -0.21
C ALA A 136 -25.90 50.50 0.45
N ALA A 137 -26.50 50.87 1.59
CA ALA A 137 -26.17 52.08 2.35
C ALA A 137 -25.25 51.82 3.56
N LEU A 138 -24.71 50.61 3.70
CA LEU A 138 -23.77 50.25 4.77
C LEU A 138 -22.37 50.83 4.46
N PRO A 139 -21.65 51.36 5.45
CA PRO A 139 -20.32 51.96 5.25
C PRO A 139 -19.22 50.90 5.07
N ALA A 140 -18.22 51.21 4.25
CA ALA A 140 -17.03 50.39 4.01
C ALA A 140 -16.04 50.41 5.21
N PRO A 141 -15.26 49.33 5.43
CA PRO A 141 -14.47 49.08 6.65
C PRO A 141 -13.13 49.85 6.79
N ASP A 142 -12.75 50.70 5.83
CA ASP A 142 -11.41 51.32 5.77
C ASP A 142 -11.09 52.30 6.91
N ALA A 143 -12.04 52.64 7.79
CA ALA A 143 -11.83 53.61 8.86
C ALA A 143 -11.33 53.06 10.20
N ALA A 144 -11.19 51.73 10.40
CA ALA A 144 -11.06 51.15 11.75
C ALA A 144 -10.02 50.02 11.95
N ARG A 145 -8.89 50.00 11.23
CA ARG A 145 -7.86 48.93 11.33
C ARG A 145 -6.69 49.17 12.31
N GLN A 146 -6.85 50.00 13.36
CA GLN A 146 -5.77 50.29 14.33
C GLN A 146 -5.79 49.42 15.61
N GLY A 147 -6.25 48.17 15.60
CA GLY A 147 -6.36 47.42 16.87
C GLY A 147 -6.56 45.91 16.82
N THR A 148 -5.75 45.16 16.08
CA THR A 148 -5.65 43.69 16.25
C THR A 148 -4.54 43.33 17.24
N THR A 149 -4.91 42.73 18.36
CA THR A 149 -3.97 42.07 19.28
C THR A 149 -3.44 40.79 18.60
N GLY A 150 -2.17 40.80 18.19
CA GLY A 150 -1.47 39.68 17.54
C GLY A 150 -0.46 40.15 16.48
N PHE A 151 -0.82 41.18 15.73
CA PHE A 151 0.07 41.80 14.76
C PHE A 151 1.16 42.60 15.47
N VAL A 152 2.40 42.15 15.35
CA VAL A 152 3.57 42.89 15.85
C VAL A 152 4.28 43.49 14.66
N GLU A 153 4.34 44.82 14.58
CA GLU A 153 5.04 45.48 13.48
C GLU A 153 6.54 45.10 13.45
N PRO A 154 7.14 44.94 12.25
CA PRO A 154 8.57 44.72 12.10
C PRO A 154 9.36 45.92 12.63
N ALA A 155 10.21 45.65 13.63
CA ALA A 155 10.92 46.65 14.42
C ALA A 155 12.34 46.95 13.90
N SER A 156 12.89 46.08 13.04
CA SER A 156 14.23 46.22 12.45
C SER A 156 14.17 46.21 10.92
N VAL A 157 15.22 46.75 10.27
CA VAL A 157 15.35 46.70 8.80
C VAL A 157 15.38 45.26 8.30
N THR A 158 16.02 44.36 9.04
CA THR A 158 16.05 42.93 8.73
C THR A 158 14.66 42.30 8.82
N GLU A 159 13.88 42.62 9.86
CA GLU A 159 12.49 42.17 9.98
C GLU A 159 11.62 42.69 8.81
N GLN A 160 11.78 43.95 8.39
CA GLN A 160 11.03 44.54 7.27
C GLN A 160 11.34 43.85 5.94
N LEU A 161 12.63 43.64 5.64
CA LEU A 161 13.06 42.97 4.42
C LEU A 161 12.66 41.48 4.42
N LEU A 162 12.66 40.80 5.57
CA LEU A 162 12.15 39.43 5.68
C LEU A 162 10.64 39.34 5.45
N VAL A 163 9.86 40.30 5.96
CA VAL A 163 8.43 40.42 5.65
C VAL A 163 8.21 40.55 4.14
N GLU A 164 8.99 41.38 3.45
CA GLU A 164 8.91 41.53 1.99
C GLU A 164 9.25 40.22 1.26
N VAL A 165 10.30 39.52 1.70
CA VAL A 165 10.67 38.21 1.14
C VAL A 165 9.54 37.19 1.33
N TRP A 166 8.96 37.12 2.53
CA TRP A 166 7.87 36.18 2.82
C TRP A 166 6.60 36.52 2.07
N ALA A 167 6.20 37.79 2.03
CA ALA A 167 5.02 38.22 1.27
C ALA A 167 5.16 37.87 -0.21
N ALA A 168 6.36 38.04 -0.78
CA ALA A 168 6.63 37.70 -2.17
C ALA A 168 6.71 36.19 -2.45
N VAL A 169 6.91 35.34 -1.44
CA VAL A 169 6.94 33.87 -1.59
C VAL A 169 5.59 33.25 -1.29
N LEU A 170 4.92 33.71 -0.22
CA LEU A 170 3.65 33.17 0.27
C LEU A 170 2.43 33.78 -0.42
N GLY A 171 2.58 34.94 -1.07
CA GLY A 171 1.45 35.66 -1.67
C GLY A 171 0.52 36.31 -0.64
N VAL A 172 0.98 36.50 0.60
CA VAL A 172 0.17 37.03 1.72
C VAL A 172 0.65 38.43 2.13
N ASP A 173 -0.27 39.39 2.16
CA ASP A 173 -0.01 40.76 2.64
C ASP A 173 -0.20 40.89 4.17
N GLY A 174 0.49 41.86 4.78
CA GLY A 174 0.28 42.22 6.18
C GLY A 174 0.92 41.28 7.20
N ILE A 175 2.03 40.63 6.83
CA ILE A 175 2.82 39.75 7.70
C ILE A 175 3.47 40.54 8.85
N GLY A 176 3.20 40.12 10.09
CA GLY A 176 3.78 40.62 11.31
C GLY A 176 5.09 39.93 11.70
N ALA A 177 5.89 40.58 12.54
CA ALA A 177 7.18 40.10 13.01
C ALA A 177 7.09 38.82 13.88
N ALA A 178 5.91 38.50 14.40
CA ALA A 178 5.67 37.30 15.22
C ALA A 178 4.95 36.20 14.44
N ASP A 179 4.64 36.41 13.16
CA ASP A 179 3.91 35.44 12.36
C ASP A 179 4.85 34.30 11.96
N ASP A 180 4.30 33.08 11.98
CA ASP A 180 5.00 31.83 11.68
C ASP A 180 4.88 31.49 10.20
N PHE A 181 6.01 31.14 9.57
CA PHE A 181 6.10 30.82 8.14
C PHE A 181 5.15 29.70 7.71
N PHE A 182 5.05 28.64 8.52
CA PHE A 182 4.26 27.46 8.23
C PHE A 182 2.78 27.69 8.53
N GLU A 183 2.45 28.54 9.51
CA GLU A 183 1.06 28.97 9.75
C GLU A 183 0.50 29.84 8.63
N LEU A 184 1.37 30.55 7.91
CA LEU A 184 1.01 31.35 6.74
C LEU A 184 0.94 30.53 5.43
N GLY A 185 0.96 29.18 5.52
CA GLY A 185 0.88 28.29 4.35
C GLY A 185 2.24 27.91 3.76
N GLY A 186 3.35 28.26 4.42
CA GLY A 186 4.69 27.86 4.01
C GLY A 186 4.90 26.35 4.07
N HIS A 187 5.58 25.79 3.06
CA HIS A 187 6.02 24.39 3.03
C HIS A 187 7.49 24.29 2.58
N SER A 188 8.08 23.10 2.61
CA SER A 188 9.53 22.89 2.38
C SER A 188 10.08 23.47 1.06
N LEU A 189 9.24 23.54 0.02
CA LEU A 189 9.60 24.14 -1.27
C LEU A 189 9.67 25.67 -1.18
N LEU A 190 8.63 26.32 -0.63
CA LEU A 190 8.61 27.76 -0.36
C LEU A 190 9.71 28.16 0.63
N ALA A 191 9.98 27.31 1.63
CA ALA A 191 11.07 27.49 2.57
C ALA A 191 12.44 27.57 1.88
N THR A 192 12.65 26.73 0.85
CA THR A 192 13.89 26.76 0.04
C THR A 192 13.98 28.06 -0.77
N GLN A 193 12.87 28.55 -1.33
CA GLN A 193 12.81 29.85 -2.01
C GLN A 193 13.09 31.01 -1.06
N VAL A 194 12.52 30.99 0.15
CA VAL A 194 12.80 31.98 1.20
C VAL A 194 14.28 31.99 1.54
N VAL A 195 14.92 30.84 1.75
CA VAL A 195 16.36 30.75 2.03
C VAL A 195 17.19 31.32 0.87
N SER A 196 16.82 31.04 -0.39
CA SER A 196 17.47 31.63 -1.56
C SER A 196 17.35 33.15 -1.58
N ARG A 197 16.15 33.68 -1.38
CA ARG A 197 15.90 35.13 -1.38
C ARG A 197 16.58 35.84 -0.21
N ILE A 198 16.68 35.19 0.95
CA ILE A 198 17.47 35.68 2.09
C ILE A 198 18.94 35.82 1.69
N ARG A 199 19.49 34.84 0.97
CA ARG A 199 20.86 34.91 0.47
C ARG A 199 21.05 36.09 -0.50
N GLU A 200 20.10 36.33 -1.38
CA GLU A 200 20.16 37.45 -2.33
C GLU A 200 20.07 38.82 -1.64
N VAL A 201 19.11 38.99 -0.73
CA VAL A 201 18.82 40.27 -0.06
C VAL A 201 19.87 40.61 0.99
N PHE A 202 20.33 39.61 1.76
CA PHE A 202 21.19 39.83 2.94
C PHE A 202 22.64 39.35 2.77
N ALA A 203 22.98 38.71 1.64
CA ALA A 203 24.27 38.03 1.44
C ALA A 203 24.61 37.04 2.58
N ALA A 204 23.58 36.48 3.22
CA ALA A 204 23.69 35.55 4.34
C ALA A 204 23.24 34.16 3.90
N GLU A 205 24.06 33.15 4.14
CA GLU A 205 23.72 31.76 3.89
C GLU A 205 23.24 31.12 5.20
N ILE A 206 21.98 30.69 5.21
CA ILE A 206 21.37 30.00 6.35
C ILE A 206 20.93 28.60 5.91
N PRO A 207 21.23 27.54 6.69
CA PRO A 207 20.68 26.22 6.43
C PRO A 207 19.15 26.23 6.48
N LEU A 208 18.49 25.41 5.66
CA LEU A 208 17.02 25.28 5.67
C LEU A 208 16.47 24.95 7.07
N ALA A 209 17.20 24.14 7.84
CA ALA A 209 16.86 23.79 9.22
C ALA A 209 16.66 25.02 10.12
N VAL A 210 17.36 26.14 9.85
CA VAL A 210 17.21 27.39 10.60
C VAL A 210 15.80 27.95 10.48
N LEU A 211 15.16 27.85 9.30
CA LEU A 211 13.78 28.33 9.14
C LEU A 211 12.80 27.45 9.93
N PHE A 212 13.06 26.15 10.05
CA PHE A 212 12.26 25.24 10.87
C PHE A 212 12.48 25.45 12.37
N ASP A 213 13.71 25.78 12.79
CA ASP A 213 14.05 26.03 14.19
C ASP A 213 13.64 27.45 14.66
N HIS A 214 13.53 28.39 13.72
CA HIS A 214 13.19 29.79 13.94
C HIS A 214 12.14 30.26 12.92
N PRO A 215 10.90 29.75 13.04
CA PRO A 215 9.88 29.88 12.00
C PRO A 215 9.17 31.22 12.01
N THR A 216 9.50 32.15 12.91
CA THR A 216 8.92 33.50 12.94
C THR A 216 9.88 34.54 12.33
N VAL A 217 9.34 35.59 11.71
CA VAL A 217 10.13 36.67 11.10
C VAL A 217 11.17 37.23 12.08
N ARG A 218 10.79 37.47 13.34
CA ARG A 218 11.68 38.02 14.37
C ARG A 218 12.82 37.07 14.74
N GLU A 219 12.53 35.80 14.94
CA GLU A 219 13.55 34.82 15.30
C GLU A 219 14.52 34.60 14.14
N LEU A 220 14.01 34.54 12.91
CA LEU A 220 14.80 34.43 11.71
C LEU A 220 15.68 35.67 11.49
N ALA A 221 15.14 36.88 11.70
CA ALA A 221 15.89 38.13 11.63
C ALA A 221 17.11 38.11 12.56
N ALA A 222 16.93 37.62 13.80
CA ALA A 222 18.03 37.50 14.76
C ALA A 222 19.11 36.49 14.32
N VAL A 223 18.77 35.50 13.49
CA VAL A 223 19.77 34.58 12.92
C VAL A 223 20.48 35.20 11.72
N VAL A 224 19.73 35.84 10.81
CA VAL A 224 20.28 36.55 9.64
C VAL A 224 21.27 37.64 10.06
N ASP A 225 20.92 38.44 11.08
CA ASP A 225 21.79 39.48 11.64
C ASP A 225 23.09 38.91 12.23
N ARG A 226 23.05 37.69 12.78
CA ARG A 226 24.25 37.00 13.30
C ARG A 226 25.08 36.36 12.18
N ALA A 227 24.43 35.91 11.11
CA ALA A 227 25.06 35.24 9.96
C ALA A 227 25.80 36.21 9.03
N GLY A 228 25.31 37.45 8.88
CA GLY A 228 25.86 38.50 8.00
C GLY A 228 27.33 38.93 8.24
N ASN A 229 28.05 38.26 9.15
CA ASN A 229 29.46 38.54 9.48
C ASN A 229 30.45 37.39 9.15
N ARG A 230 30.02 36.29 8.53
CA ARG A 230 30.93 35.20 8.11
C ARG A 230 31.16 35.22 6.60
N ALA A 231 32.42 35.11 6.19
CA ALA A 231 32.81 34.99 4.79
C ALA A 231 32.28 33.66 4.23
N VAL A 232 31.29 33.74 3.35
CA VAL A 232 30.65 32.61 2.66
C VAL A 232 31.58 32.10 1.55
N THR A 233 31.79 30.79 1.45
CA THR A 233 32.28 30.14 0.23
C THR A 233 31.19 30.25 -0.83
N ALA A 234 31.19 31.37 -1.55
CA ALA A 234 30.11 31.72 -2.46
C ALA A 234 30.03 30.74 -3.65
N VAL A 235 28.90 30.04 -3.79
CA VAL A 235 28.51 29.41 -5.05
C VAL A 235 28.55 30.48 -6.15
N PRO A 236 29.28 30.27 -7.27
CA PRO A 236 29.47 31.29 -8.30
C PRO A 236 28.14 31.70 -8.96
N PRO A 237 28.04 32.95 -9.46
CA PRO A 237 26.87 33.39 -10.21
C PRO A 237 26.76 32.62 -11.53
N MET A 238 25.54 32.45 -12.02
CA MET A 238 25.31 31.87 -13.35
C MET A 238 25.59 32.92 -14.42
N THR A 239 26.36 32.58 -15.45
CA THR A 239 26.69 33.46 -16.56
C THR A 239 26.33 32.81 -17.88
N VAL A 240 26.05 33.63 -18.90
CA VAL A 240 25.77 33.14 -20.25
C VAL A 240 26.98 32.37 -20.80
N ALA A 241 26.77 31.10 -21.14
CA ALA A 241 27.78 30.22 -21.73
C ALA A 241 28.07 30.61 -23.19
N ASP A 242 29.30 30.37 -23.63
CA ASP A 242 29.69 30.64 -25.02
C ASP A 242 28.95 29.70 -25.98
N ARG A 243 28.11 30.27 -26.85
CA ARG A 243 27.31 29.53 -27.83
C ARG A 243 28.14 29.02 -29.01
N ASP A 244 29.37 29.49 -29.15
CA ASP A 244 30.33 29.00 -30.16
C ASP A 244 31.10 27.74 -29.68
N GLU A 245 31.02 27.40 -28.38
CA GLU A 245 31.62 26.20 -27.81
C GLU A 245 30.60 25.04 -27.69
N PRO A 246 31.05 23.77 -27.66
CA PRO A 246 30.17 22.63 -27.43
C PRO A 246 29.47 22.71 -26.06
N LEU A 247 28.16 22.93 -26.06
CA LEU A 247 27.36 23.06 -24.84
C LEU A 247 27.17 21.68 -24.18
N ALA A 248 27.65 21.54 -22.95
CA ALA A 248 27.49 20.31 -22.17
C ALA A 248 26.04 20.08 -21.74
N LEU A 249 25.64 18.82 -21.58
CA LEU A 249 24.37 18.46 -20.92
C LEU A 249 24.50 18.68 -19.42
N SER A 250 23.40 19.06 -18.76
CA SER A 250 23.31 18.94 -17.29
C SER A 250 23.48 17.47 -16.88
N PHE A 251 23.80 17.21 -15.61
CA PHE A 251 23.92 15.81 -15.15
C PHE A 251 22.61 15.03 -15.36
N ALA A 252 21.47 15.71 -15.14
CA ALA A 252 20.14 15.15 -15.30
C ALA A 252 19.77 14.92 -16.78
N GLN A 253 20.17 15.81 -17.69
CA GLN A 253 20.01 15.56 -19.13
C GLN A 253 20.87 14.39 -19.61
N GLN A 254 22.12 14.30 -19.13
CA GLN A 254 23.02 13.21 -19.51
C GLN A 254 22.46 11.85 -19.09
N ARG A 255 21.81 11.78 -17.91
CA ARG A 255 21.06 10.61 -17.45
C ARG A 255 20.00 10.18 -18.45
N LEU A 256 19.07 11.08 -18.76
CA LEU A 256 17.93 10.76 -19.61
C LEU A 256 18.37 10.39 -21.03
N TRP A 257 19.41 11.06 -21.53
CA TRP A 257 20.06 10.67 -22.77
C TRP A 257 20.64 9.25 -22.70
N PHE A 258 21.34 8.90 -21.62
CA PHE A 258 21.88 7.56 -21.42
C PHE A 258 20.79 6.48 -21.36
N LEU A 259 19.68 6.74 -20.66
CA LEU A 259 18.53 5.83 -20.60
C LEU A 259 17.87 5.62 -21.97
N ASP A 260 17.69 6.71 -22.73
CA ASP A 260 17.21 6.65 -24.12
C ASP A 260 18.14 5.80 -25.03
N GLN A 261 19.47 5.89 -24.84
CA GLN A 261 20.41 5.04 -25.59
C GLN A 261 20.34 3.55 -25.18
N MET A 262 19.94 3.25 -23.94
CA MET A 262 19.74 1.87 -23.50
C MET A 262 18.45 1.26 -24.06
N GLU A 263 17.39 2.06 -24.19
CA GLU A 263 16.07 1.62 -24.66
C GLU A 263 15.51 2.56 -25.74
N PRO A 264 16.12 2.58 -26.95
CA PRO A 264 15.69 3.48 -28.02
C PRO A 264 14.24 3.25 -28.41
N GLY A 265 13.47 4.33 -28.53
CA GLY A 265 12.05 4.28 -28.87
C GLY A 265 11.11 4.02 -27.69
N SER A 266 11.60 4.16 -26.45
CA SER A 266 10.75 4.21 -25.26
C SER A 266 9.95 5.52 -25.19
N ALA A 267 8.73 5.45 -24.66
CA ALA A 267 7.89 6.61 -24.35
C ALA A 267 7.81 6.90 -22.84
N GLU A 268 8.62 6.21 -22.02
CA GLU A 268 8.60 6.31 -20.54
C GLU A 268 8.84 7.74 -20.03
N TYR A 269 9.58 8.55 -20.79
CA TYR A 269 9.91 9.93 -20.43
C TYR A 269 9.14 10.96 -21.26
N ASN A 270 8.02 10.57 -21.88
CA ASN A 270 7.09 11.52 -22.46
C ASN A 270 6.21 12.13 -21.36
N VAL A 271 6.08 13.45 -21.38
CA VAL A 271 5.27 14.24 -20.46
C VAL A 271 4.08 14.81 -21.25
N PRO A 272 2.94 14.10 -21.31
CA PRO A 272 1.73 14.62 -21.93
C PRO A 272 1.07 15.68 -21.05
N GLN A 273 0.52 16.72 -21.67
CA GLN A 273 -0.30 17.75 -21.04
C GLN A 273 -1.51 18.05 -21.93
N THR A 274 -2.66 18.28 -21.30
CA THR A 274 -3.89 18.64 -22.00
C THR A 274 -4.42 19.96 -21.46
N ILE A 275 -4.86 20.84 -22.35
CA ILE A 275 -5.56 22.07 -22.00
C ILE A 275 -6.91 22.03 -22.71
N VAL A 276 -7.99 22.04 -21.93
CA VAL A 276 -9.36 22.06 -22.46
C VAL A 276 -9.81 23.51 -22.64
N TRP A 277 -10.20 23.83 -23.86
CA TRP A 277 -10.62 25.18 -24.25
C TRP A 277 -12.11 25.20 -24.56
N ALA A 278 -12.85 26.06 -23.87
CA ALA A 278 -14.28 26.25 -24.09
C ALA A 278 -14.55 27.61 -24.75
N GLY A 279 -15.37 27.62 -25.80
CA GLY A 279 -15.76 28.80 -26.55
C GLY A 279 -14.97 29.03 -27.84
N ASP A 280 -14.99 30.28 -28.32
CA ASP A 280 -14.35 30.69 -29.57
C ASP A 280 -12.83 30.76 -29.39
N LEU A 281 -12.11 30.02 -30.24
CA LEU A 281 -10.65 29.90 -30.20
C LEU A 281 -10.03 30.50 -31.47
N ASP A 282 -9.16 31.49 -31.30
CA ASP A 282 -8.35 32.01 -32.41
C ASP A 282 -7.12 31.10 -32.61
N VAL A 283 -7.25 30.16 -33.54
CA VAL A 283 -6.19 29.20 -33.87
C VAL A 283 -4.92 29.88 -34.37
N ALA A 284 -5.03 31.04 -35.04
CA ALA A 284 -3.86 31.78 -35.52
C ALA A 284 -3.09 32.41 -34.35
N ALA A 285 -3.80 33.08 -33.44
CA ALA A 285 -3.20 33.63 -32.22
C ALA A 285 -2.56 32.54 -31.35
N LEU A 286 -3.19 31.37 -31.22
CA LEU A 286 -2.62 30.23 -30.49
C LEU A 286 -1.35 29.70 -31.16
N SER A 287 -1.33 29.59 -32.49
CA SER A 287 -0.16 29.15 -33.25
C SER A 287 1.01 30.14 -33.12
N GLU A 288 0.73 31.44 -33.10
CA GLU A 288 1.73 32.49 -32.86
C GLU A 288 2.25 32.44 -31.42
N ALA A 289 1.36 32.25 -30.44
CA ALA A 289 1.72 32.13 -29.02
C ALA A 289 2.65 30.93 -28.76
N LEU A 290 2.32 29.75 -29.30
CA LEU A 290 3.19 28.57 -29.21
C LEU A 290 4.56 28.80 -29.86
N THR A 291 4.59 29.47 -31.02
CA THR A 291 5.85 29.81 -31.70
C THR A 291 6.70 30.77 -30.84
N ALA A 292 6.08 31.74 -30.18
CA ALA A 292 6.77 32.68 -29.29
C ALA A 292 7.36 31.97 -28.06
N VAL A 293 6.61 31.07 -27.40
CA VAL A 293 7.13 30.26 -26.27
C VAL A 293 8.34 29.42 -26.69
N VAL A 294 8.25 28.69 -27.82
CA VAL A 294 9.35 27.84 -28.32
C VAL A 294 10.56 28.67 -28.76
N THR A 295 10.34 29.89 -29.24
CA THR A 295 11.44 30.83 -29.58
C THR A 295 12.14 31.36 -28.33
N ARG A 296 11.36 31.70 -27.31
CA ARG A 296 11.79 32.29 -26.04
C ARG A 296 12.68 31.35 -25.22
N HIS A 297 12.31 30.06 -25.14
CA HIS A 297 13.04 29.05 -24.37
C HIS A 297 13.92 28.19 -25.27
N GLU A 298 15.25 28.36 -25.17
CA GLU A 298 16.23 27.63 -26.01
C GLU A 298 16.07 26.11 -25.91
N VAL A 299 15.71 25.61 -24.73
CA VAL A 299 15.62 24.16 -24.46
C VAL A 299 14.56 23.47 -25.33
N LEU A 300 13.46 24.15 -25.68
CA LEU A 300 12.37 23.58 -26.49
C LEU A 300 12.77 23.37 -27.96
N ARG A 301 13.83 24.04 -28.39
CA ARG A 301 14.46 23.91 -29.72
C ARG A 301 15.86 23.27 -29.63
N THR A 302 16.15 22.58 -28.52
CA THR A 302 17.43 21.91 -28.31
C THR A 302 17.37 20.43 -28.65
N ARG A 303 18.40 19.95 -29.35
CA ARG A 303 18.66 18.55 -29.68
C ARG A 303 19.89 18.07 -28.91
N LEU A 304 19.94 16.79 -28.56
CA LEU A 304 21.07 16.16 -27.86
C LEU A 304 21.81 15.25 -28.84
N VAL A 305 23.01 15.66 -29.24
CA VAL A 305 23.77 14.98 -30.30
C VAL A 305 25.08 14.45 -29.73
N ALA A 306 25.35 13.16 -29.91
CA ALA A 306 26.65 12.58 -29.60
C ALA A 306 27.69 12.98 -30.65
N CYS A 307 28.80 13.55 -30.20
CA CYS A 307 29.96 13.78 -31.03
C CYS A 307 30.71 12.48 -31.35
N ALA A 308 31.71 12.56 -32.24
CA ALA A 308 32.47 11.39 -32.70
C ALA A 308 33.25 10.66 -31.58
N ASP A 309 33.46 11.34 -30.44
CA ASP A 309 34.07 10.81 -29.22
C ASP A 309 33.07 10.12 -28.28
N GLY A 310 31.78 10.12 -28.63
CA GLY A 310 30.70 9.52 -27.85
C GLY A 310 30.15 10.44 -26.74
N VAL A 311 30.61 11.68 -26.64
CA VAL A 311 30.13 12.65 -25.64
C VAL A 311 28.91 13.40 -26.21
N PRO A 312 27.76 13.43 -25.51
CA PRO A 312 26.59 14.19 -25.96
C PRO A 312 26.77 15.68 -25.69
N HIS A 313 26.27 16.50 -26.62
CA HIS A 313 26.21 17.95 -26.52
C HIS A 313 24.81 18.48 -26.87
N GLN A 314 24.47 19.64 -26.31
CA GLN A 314 23.27 20.38 -26.65
C GLN A 314 23.50 21.15 -27.96
N VAL A 315 22.59 21.00 -28.91
CA VAL A 315 22.57 21.76 -30.17
C VAL A 315 21.26 22.52 -30.25
N ILE A 316 21.34 23.84 -30.15
CA ILE A 316 20.18 24.73 -30.13
C ILE A 316 19.86 25.16 -31.57
N ASP A 317 18.69 24.80 -32.09
CA ASP A 317 18.28 25.17 -33.45
C ASP A 317 17.80 26.62 -33.54
N GLU A 318 18.05 27.27 -34.67
CA GLU A 318 17.50 28.61 -34.96
C GLU A 318 15.96 28.65 -34.85
N PRO A 319 15.37 29.73 -34.32
CA PRO A 319 13.92 29.88 -34.21
C PRO A 319 13.19 29.72 -35.57
N LYS A 320 12.09 28.95 -35.57
CA LYS A 320 11.22 28.71 -36.73
C LYS A 320 9.76 28.68 -36.26
N PRO A 321 8.78 28.93 -37.16
CA PRO A 321 7.37 28.73 -36.85
C PRO A 321 7.12 27.32 -36.29
N PHE A 322 6.47 27.22 -35.14
CA PHE A 322 6.19 25.94 -34.49
C PHE A 322 4.92 25.31 -35.07
N PRO A 323 4.95 24.02 -35.48
CA PRO A 323 3.79 23.39 -36.10
C PRO A 323 2.69 23.10 -35.08
N LEU A 324 1.47 23.58 -35.34
CA LEU A 324 0.25 23.21 -34.63
C LEU A 324 -0.63 22.35 -35.55
N VAL A 325 -0.77 21.06 -35.24
CA VAL A 325 -1.59 20.14 -36.04
C VAL A 325 -3.05 20.24 -35.58
N LEU A 326 -3.97 20.57 -36.50
CA LEU A 326 -5.42 20.55 -36.21
C LEU A 326 -6.02 19.20 -36.61
N THR A 327 -6.58 18.49 -35.64
CA THR A 327 -7.34 17.24 -35.83
C THR A 327 -8.81 17.49 -35.50
N ASP A 328 -9.71 17.27 -36.45
CA ASP A 328 -11.15 17.48 -36.27
C ASP A 328 -11.86 16.15 -36.06
N VAL A 329 -12.29 15.89 -34.82
CA VAL A 329 -13.04 14.67 -34.41
C VAL A 329 -14.52 14.98 -34.17
N SER A 330 -14.95 16.22 -34.42
CA SER A 330 -16.32 16.66 -34.13
C SER A 330 -17.40 15.93 -34.94
N GLY A 331 -17.01 15.24 -36.01
CA GLY A 331 -17.88 14.39 -36.83
C GLY A 331 -17.96 12.93 -36.39
N ASP A 332 -17.18 12.50 -35.40
CA ASP A 332 -17.11 11.10 -34.98
C ASP A 332 -18.31 10.69 -34.11
N ALA A 333 -18.55 9.38 -33.99
CA ALA A 333 -19.68 8.85 -33.21
C ALA A 333 -19.57 9.21 -31.71
N ASP A 334 -18.34 9.27 -31.20
CA ASP A 334 -17.99 9.78 -29.88
C ASP A 334 -16.74 10.67 -30.01
N PRO A 335 -16.92 11.99 -30.19
CA PRO A 335 -15.81 12.93 -30.37
C PRO A 335 -14.86 12.99 -29.16
N LEU A 336 -15.37 12.77 -27.94
CA LEU A 336 -14.54 12.80 -26.73
C LEU A 336 -13.67 11.54 -26.64
N ALA A 337 -14.23 10.36 -26.92
CA ALA A 337 -13.44 9.14 -26.99
C ALA A 337 -12.36 9.21 -28.09
N SER A 338 -12.72 9.77 -29.25
CA SER A 338 -11.77 9.95 -30.36
C SER A 338 -10.66 10.95 -30.00
N ALA A 339 -10.99 12.04 -29.28
CA ALA A 339 -9.99 12.96 -28.76
C ALA A 339 -9.04 12.28 -27.76
N ARG A 340 -9.55 11.42 -26.86
CA ARG A 340 -8.72 10.61 -25.95
C ARG A 340 -7.76 9.71 -26.71
N GLU A 341 -8.21 9.03 -27.77
CA GLU A 341 -7.35 8.19 -28.60
C GLU A 341 -6.20 8.99 -29.24
N VAL A 342 -6.48 10.21 -29.71
CA VAL A 342 -5.45 11.10 -30.27
C VAL A 342 -4.42 11.50 -29.21
N VAL A 343 -4.88 11.90 -28.01
CA VAL A 343 -3.99 12.26 -26.88
C VAL A 343 -3.11 11.07 -26.49
N LEU A 344 -3.70 9.88 -26.34
CA LEU A 344 -2.97 8.68 -25.95
C LEU A 344 -1.96 8.24 -27.01
N ALA A 345 -2.33 8.31 -28.30
CA ALA A 345 -1.43 8.00 -29.40
C ALA A 345 -0.22 8.95 -29.42
N ASP A 346 -0.42 10.25 -29.16
CA ASP A 346 0.67 11.21 -29.08
C ASP A 346 1.54 10.97 -27.83
N ALA A 347 0.94 10.65 -26.68
CA ALA A 347 1.65 10.37 -25.44
C ALA A 347 2.64 9.19 -25.56
N VAL A 348 2.29 8.15 -26.31
CA VAL A 348 3.14 6.96 -26.50
C VAL A 348 4.05 7.03 -27.75
N THR A 349 3.98 8.11 -28.53
CA THR A 349 4.85 8.26 -29.71
C THR A 349 6.25 8.69 -29.26
N PRO A 350 7.32 7.91 -29.51
CA PRO A 350 8.66 8.24 -29.00
C PRO A 350 9.24 9.53 -29.58
N PHE A 351 10.14 10.17 -28.83
CA PHE A 351 11.00 11.25 -29.35
C PHE A 351 12.37 10.70 -29.76
N ASP A 352 12.99 11.32 -30.75
CA ASP A 352 14.41 11.12 -31.07
C ASP A 352 15.19 12.34 -30.58
N LEU A 353 16.00 12.13 -29.54
CA LEU A 353 16.74 13.20 -28.87
C LEU A 353 17.74 13.91 -29.80
N ALA A 354 18.23 13.25 -30.85
CA ALA A 354 19.20 13.81 -31.78
C ALA A 354 18.56 14.63 -32.91
N VAL A 355 17.28 14.41 -33.20
CA VAL A 355 16.58 15.00 -34.36
C VAL A 355 15.72 16.20 -33.97
N GLY A 356 15.02 16.17 -32.84
CA GLY A 356 14.13 17.25 -32.35
C GLY A 356 13.04 17.71 -33.35
N PRO A 357 12.22 18.73 -32.99
CA PRO A 357 12.09 19.32 -31.65
C PRO A 357 11.53 18.32 -30.63
N LEU A 358 11.85 18.50 -29.36
CA LEU A 358 11.46 17.59 -28.26
C LEU A 358 10.13 18.00 -27.60
N ILE A 359 9.27 18.64 -28.39
CA ILE A 359 7.91 19.07 -28.06
C ILE A 359 7.02 18.91 -29.30
N ARG A 360 5.78 18.45 -29.10
CA ARG A 360 4.72 18.36 -30.12
C ARG A 360 3.45 19.03 -29.60
N ALA A 361 2.65 19.59 -30.51
CA ALA A 361 1.35 20.15 -30.20
C ALA A 361 0.29 19.73 -31.24
N THR A 362 -0.83 19.22 -30.73
CA THR A 362 -2.01 18.87 -31.52
C THR A 362 -3.23 19.59 -30.94
N LEU A 363 -3.87 20.42 -31.75
CA LEU A 363 -5.17 20.99 -31.43
C LEU A 363 -6.26 20.04 -31.92
N ILE A 364 -7.09 19.56 -31.01
CA ILE A 364 -8.18 18.63 -31.31
C ILE A 364 -9.49 19.40 -31.21
N ARG A 365 -10.27 19.44 -32.29
CA ARG A 365 -11.63 20.01 -32.26
C ARG A 365 -12.63 18.93 -31.91
N VAL A 366 -13.21 19.02 -30.71
CA VAL A 366 -14.24 18.09 -30.22
C VAL A 366 -15.63 18.59 -30.65
N ARG A 367 -15.86 19.91 -30.55
CA ARG A 367 -17.07 20.61 -31.01
C ARG A 367 -16.67 21.98 -31.58
N PRO A 368 -17.57 22.71 -32.28
CA PRO A 368 -17.25 24.05 -32.79
C PRO A 368 -16.77 25.03 -31.70
N ASP A 369 -17.23 24.85 -30.47
CA ASP A 369 -16.94 25.65 -29.28
C ASP A 369 -16.15 24.88 -28.21
N GLU A 370 -15.52 23.76 -28.58
CA GLU A 370 -14.76 22.93 -27.64
C GLU A 370 -13.54 22.33 -28.31
N HIS A 371 -12.37 22.69 -27.80
CA HIS A 371 -11.09 22.23 -28.31
C HIS A 371 -10.24 21.65 -27.17
N VAL A 372 -9.39 20.70 -27.50
CA VAL A 372 -8.37 20.15 -26.59
C VAL A 372 -7.02 20.40 -27.21
N LEU A 373 -6.16 21.18 -26.56
CA LEU A 373 -4.76 21.29 -26.94
C LEU A 373 -3.98 20.19 -26.22
N ALA A 374 -3.51 19.21 -26.98
CA ALA A 374 -2.62 18.16 -26.53
C ALA A 374 -1.16 18.60 -26.77
N LEU A 375 -0.37 18.64 -25.71
CA LEU A 375 1.06 18.91 -25.75
C LEU A 375 1.80 17.65 -25.27
N ALA A 376 2.84 17.25 -25.99
CA ALA A 376 3.74 16.20 -25.53
C ALA A 376 5.17 16.75 -25.55
N MET A 377 5.87 16.68 -24.41
CA MET A 377 7.27 17.07 -24.27
C MET A 377 8.09 15.89 -23.80
N HIS A 378 9.35 15.78 -24.22
CA HIS A 378 10.26 14.84 -23.59
C HIS A 378 10.78 15.42 -22.27
N HIS A 379 10.84 14.61 -21.21
CA HIS A 379 11.23 15.05 -19.87
C HIS A 379 12.64 15.66 -19.80
N VAL A 380 13.48 15.39 -20.81
CA VAL A 380 14.84 15.98 -20.93
C VAL A 380 14.85 17.49 -21.21
N VAL A 381 13.74 18.06 -21.69
CA VAL A 381 13.59 19.50 -21.95
C VAL A 381 12.55 20.17 -21.05
N SER A 382 11.87 19.41 -20.20
CA SER A 382 10.79 19.93 -19.34
C SER A 382 10.61 19.08 -18.10
N ASP A 383 10.24 19.72 -16.99
CA ASP A 383 9.73 19.09 -15.78
C ASP A 383 8.30 19.55 -15.45
N GLU A 384 7.74 19.08 -14.34
CA GLU A 384 6.39 19.42 -13.88
C GLU A 384 6.22 20.94 -13.70
N TRP A 385 7.24 21.60 -13.14
CA TRP A 385 7.29 23.06 -12.99
C TRP A 385 7.29 23.78 -14.33
N SER A 386 8.02 23.27 -15.32
CA SER A 386 8.04 23.80 -16.68
C SER A 386 6.66 23.81 -17.34
N GLY A 387 5.79 22.84 -17.02
CA GLY A 387 4.41 22.83 -17.47
C GLY A 387 3.59 24.02 -16.99
N GLN A 388 3.80 24.45 -15.75
CA GLN A 388 3.14 25.64 -15.18
C GLN A 388 3.62 26.92 -15.87
N ILE A 389 4.93 27.06 -16.07
CA ILE A 389 5.52 28.18 -16.82
C ILE A 389 4.96 28.24 -18.24
N LEU A 390 4.92 27.09 -18.93
CA LEU A 390 4.41 27.00 -20.30
C LEU A 390 2.96 27.47 -20.38
N ARG A 391 2.08 27.01 -19.47
CA ARG A 391 0.66 27.42 -19.46
C ARG A 391 0.52 28.92 -19.22
N ARG A 392 1.20 29.46 -18.21
CA ARG A 392 1.17 30.89 -17.87
C ARG A 392 1.64 31.76 -19.02
N GLU A 393 2.78 31.43 -19.62
CA GLU A 393 3.33 32.21 -20.74
C GLU A 393 2.47 32.06 -22.00
N LEU A 394 1.96 30.85 -22.29
CA LEU A 394 1.07 30.61 -23.42
C LEU A 394 -0.21 31.44 -23.33
N ALA A 395 -0.81 31.53 -22.13
CA ALA A 395 -2.00 32.35 -21.90
C ALA A 395 -1.71 33.84 -22.14
N ALA A 396 -0.64 34.37 -21.53
CA ALA A 396 -0.27 35.78 -21.68
C ALA A 396 0.03 36.17 -23.14
N LEU A 397 0.73 35.28 -23.88
CA LEU A 397 1.03 35.49 -25.29
C LEU A 397 -0.22 35.37 -26.18
N TYR A 398 -1.10 34.40 -25.89
CA TYR A 398 -2.35 34.23 -26.62
C TYR A 398 -3.24 35.47 -26.50
N ASP A 399 -3.41 36.02 -25.29
CA ASP A 399 -4.23 37.21 -25.10
C ASP A 399 -3.65 38.43 -25.79
N ALA A 400 -2.33 38.64 -25.72
CA ALA A 400 -1.66 39.72 -26.43
C ALA A 400 -1.85 39.60 -27.95
N PHE A 401 -1.57 38.42 -28.54
CA PHE A 401 -1.68 38.23 -29.98
C PHE A 401 -3.12 38.26 -30.48
N ARG A 402 -4.08 37.74 -29.71
CA ARG A 402 -5.51 37.88 -30.00
C ARG A 402 -5.97 39.34 -29.98
N ALA A 403 -5.40 40.16 -29.10
CA ALA A 403 -5.64 41.61 -29.06
C ALA A 403 -4.86 42.41 -30.14
N GLY A 404 -3.92 41.76 -30.85
CA GLY A 404 -3.01 42.42 -31.79
C GLY A 404 -1.90 43.24 -31.12
N GLU A 405 -1.59 42.94 -29.87
CA GLU A 405 -0.52 43.55 -29.06
C GLU A 405 0.81 42.77 -29.21
N PRO A 406 1.97 43.40 -28.98
CA PRO A 406 3.27 42.71 -29.02
C PRO A 406 3.47 41.78 -27.81
N ASP A 407 4.52 40.93 -27.88
CA ASP A 407 4.95 40.06 -26.77
C ASP A 407 5.13 40.86 -25.46
N PRO A 408 4.35 40.55 -24.39
CA PRO A 408 4.40 41.27 -23.12
C PRO A 408 5.50 40.75 -22.17
N LEU A 409 6.17 39.64 -22.49
CA LEU A 409 7.07 38.95 -21.57
C LEU A 409 8.48 39.59 -21.56
N PRO A 410 9.08 39.85 -20.38
CA PRO A 410 10.43 40.39 -20.29
C PRO A 410 11.48 39.37 -20.80
N PRO A 411 12.63 39.80 -21.34
CA PRO A 411 13.66 38.88 -21.81
C PRO A 411 14.24 38.04 -20.66
N LEU A 412 14.54 36.77 -20.93
CA LEU A 412 15.22 35.88 -19.97
C LEU A 412 16.70 36.27 -19.85
N THR A 413 17.21 36.34 -18.62
CA THR A 413 18.61 36.73 -18.33
C THR A 413 19.60 35.59 -18.54
N VAL A 414 19.13 34.34 -18.41
CA VAL A 414 19.86 33.10 -18.64
C VAL A 414 18.93 32.09 -19.33
N GLN A 415 19.52 31.03 -19.87
CA GLN A 415 18.83 29.91 -20.52
C GLN A 415 19.27 28.59 -19.90
N TYR A 416 18.55 27.50 -20.19
CA TYR A 416 18.87 26.18 -19.60
C TYR A 416 20.30 25.71 -19.90
N ALA A 417 20.83 26.02 -21.09
CA ALA A 417 22.21 25.70 -21.44
C ALA A 417 23.24 26.39 -20.53
N ASP A 418 22.93 27.59 -20.03
CA ASP A 418 23.77 28.33 -19.09
C ASP A 418 23.77 27.66 -17.72
N PHE A 419 22.61 27.19 -17.27
CA PHE A 419 22.49 26.38 -16.06
C PHE A 419 23.30 25.08 -16.17
N ALA A 420 23.19 24.37 -17.29
CA ALA A 420 23.91 23.13 -17.52
C ALA A 420 25.45 23.34 -17.46
N ALA A 421 25.96 24.40 -18.08
CA ALA A 421 27.38 24.75 -18.03
C ALA A 421 27.81 25.11 -16.59
N TRP A 422 27.07 25.99 -15.93
CA TRP A 422 27.34 26.41 -14.55
C TRP A 422 27.36 25.23 -13.57
N GLN A 423 26.41 24.30 -13.70
CA GLN A 423 26.33 23.11 -12.85
C GLN A 423 27.59 22.23 -12.99
N ARG A 424 28.10 22.09 -14.23
CA ARG A 424 29.30 21.30 -14.53
C ARG A 424 30.59 21.92 -14.02
N GLU A 425 30.64 23.23 -13.87
CA GLU A 425 31.84 23.93 -13.38
C GLU A 425 31.90 23.95 -11.86
N TRP A 426 30.81 24.35 -11.20
CA TRP A 426 30.80 24.56 -9.76
C TRP A 426 30.77 23.25 -8.97
N LEU A 427 29.99 22.26 -9.41
CA LEU A 427 29.81 21.01 -8.68
C LEU A 427 30.92 20.00 -9.04
N THR A 428 32.18 20.37 -8.75
CA THR A 428 33.37 19.57 -9.05
C THR A 428 34.39 19.62 -7.91
N GLY A 429 35.36 18.69 -7.94
CA GLY A 429 36.46 18.65 -6.98
C GLY A 429 35.97 18.56 -5.52
N ASP A 430 36.54 19.41 -4.66
CA ASP A 430 36.26 19.41 -3.22
C ASP A 430 34.79 19.70 -2.88
N VAL A 431 34.06 20.45 -3.73
CA VAL A 431 32.64 20.77 -3.51
C VAL A 431 31.78 19.52 -3.68
N LEU A 432 31.98 18.78 -4.77
CA LEU A 432 31.28 17.53 -5.03
C LEU A 432 31.63 16.48 -3.97
N GLU A 433 32.90 16.36 -3.59
CA GLU A 433 33.35 15.39 -2.57
C GLU A 433 32.73 15.66 -1.20
N ALA A 434 32.63 16.93 -0.78
CA ALA A 434 31.98 17.31 0.47
C ALA A 434 30.49 16.88 0.45
N GLN A 435 29.80 17.15 -0.65
CA GLN A 435 28.40 16.79 -0.83
C GLN A 435 28.17 15.27 -0.88
N LEU A 436 29.02 14.52 -1.60
CA LEU A 436 28.96 13.05 -1.69
C LEU A 436 29.29 12.36 -0.37
N SER A 437 30.12 12.97 0.48
CA SER A 437 30.52 12.36 1.77
C SER A 437 29.33 12.13 2.71
N TYR A 438 28.36 13.05 2.71
CA TYR A 438 27.11 12.90 3.45
C TYR A 438 26.32 11.70 2.93
N TRP A 439 26.11 11.63 1.62
CA TRP A 439 25.33 10.56 1.00
C TRP A 439 25.96 9.18 1.17
N ARG A 440 27.29 9.08 1.10
CA ARG A 440 28.02 7.83 1.40
C ARG A 440 27.78 7.35 2.83
N ALA A 441 27.66 8.26 3.80
CA ALA A 441 27.37 7.90 5.18
C ALA A 441 25.88 7.54 5.37
N ALA A 442 24.96 8.34 4.83
CA ALA A 442 23.52 8.16 4.97
C ALA A 442 23.02 6.87 4.27
N LEU A 443 23.61 6.54 3.13
CA LEU A 443 23.20 5.43 2.26
C LEU A 443 24.23 4.29 2.24
N ALA A 444 25.03 4.16 3.30
CA ALA A 444 25.90 3.00 3.46
C ALA A 444 25.07 1.72 3.62
N ASP A 445 25.39 0.69 2.85
CA ASP A 445 24.76 -0.63 2.92
C ASP A 445 23.22 -0.57 2.85
N VAL A 446 22.68 0.25 1.93
CA VAL A 446 21.22 0.39 1.72
C VAL A 446 20.58 -0.97 1.41
N PRO A 447 19.51 -1.36 2.13
CA PRO A 447 18.78 -2.58 1.84
C PRO A 447 17.94 -2.44 0.55
N GLU A 448 17.66 -3.57 -0.08
CA GLU A 448 16.65 -3.63 -1.14
C GLU A 448 15.25 -3.73 -0.51
N LEU A 449 14.33 -2.84 -0.88
CA LEU A 449 12.96 -2.86 -0.38
C LEU A 449 12.12 -3.82 -1.25
N GLU A 450 11.89 -5.04 -0.75
CA GLU A 450 11.05 -6.03 -1.42
C GLU A 450 9.63 -6.03 -0.86
N LEU A 451 8.68 -5.57 -1.66
CA LEU A 451 7.26 -5.62 -1.33
C LEU A 451 6.64 -6.93 -1.82
N PRO A 452 5.66 -7.48 -1.08
CA PRO A 452 4.90 -8.65 -1.55
C PRO A 452 4.14 -8.31 -2.84
N ALA A 453 4.59 -8.90 -3.94
CA ALA A 453 4.00 -8.75 -5.26
C ALA A 453 3.11 -9.95 -5.61
N ASP A 454 2.08 -9.71 -6.41
CA ASP A 454 1.16 -10.75 -6.90
C ASP A 454 1.80 -11.63 -7.99
N ARG A 455 2.88 -11.13 -8.60
CA ARG A 455 3.63 -11.78 -9.68
C ARG A 455 5.13 -11.79 -9.39
N PRO A 456 5.88 -12.77 -9.89
CA PRO A 456 7.33 -12.75 -9.79
C PRO A 456 7.89 -11.56 -10.56
N ARG A 457 8.88 -10.87 -9.98
CA ARG A 457 9.56 -9.75 -10.62
C ARG A 457 10.15 -10.17 -11.96
N PRO A 458 9.89 -9.42 -13.06
CA PRO A 458 10.47 -9.71 -14.37
C PRO A 458 11.98 -9.42 -14.38
N ALA A 459 12.75 -10.12 -15.21
CA ALA A 459 14.20 -9.91 -15.32
C ALA A 459 14.60 -8.53 -15.90
N VAL A 460 13.66 -7.85 -16.56
CA VAL A 460 13.78 -6.48 -17.05
C VAL A 460 12.51 -5.75 -16.65
N ARG A 461 12.63 -4.52 -16.14
CA ARG A 461 11.49 -3.70 -15.71
C ARG A 461 10.49 -3.50 -16.86
N SER A 462 9.20 -3.48 -16.52
CA SER A 462 8.12 -3.10 -17.41
C SER A 462 7.63 -1.71 -17.05
N SER A 463 7.33 -0.87 -18.04
CA SER A 463 6.65 0.41 -17.83
C SER A 463 5.14 0.27 -17.75
N ALA A 464 4.56 -0.91 -17.95
CA ALA A 464 3.12 -1.11 -17.83
C ALA A 464 2.66 -0.83 -16.39
N GLY A 465 1.72 0.11 -16.24
CA GLY A 465 1.21 0.51 -14.95
C GLY A 465 -0.23 0.97 -14.97
N ALA A 466 -0.76 1.16 -13.77
CA ALA A 466 -2.11 1.63 -13.52
C ALA A 466 -2.12 2.56 -12.31
N VAL A 467 -3.25 3.23 -12.10
CA VAL A 467 -3.40 4.26 -11.06
C VAL A 467 -4.55 3.89 -10.12
N ARG A 468 -4.32 4.05 -8.82
CA ARG A 468 -5.36 3.96 -7.80
C ARG A 468 -5.45 5.25 -7.00
N ARG A 469 -6.65 5.84 -6.93
CA ARG A 469 -6.93 7.03 -6.12
C ARG A 469 -7.67 6.66 -4.83
N PHE A 470 -7.45 7.43 -3.77
CA PHE A 470 -8.14 7.35 -2.49
C PHE A 470 -8.20 8.73 -1.82
N SER A 471 -9.00 8.86 -0.76
CA SER A 471 -9.12 10.09 0.03
C SER A 471 -9.01 9.79 1.52
N VAL A 472 -8.59 10.81 2.27
CA VAL A 472 -8.50 10.82 3.73
C VAL A 472 -9.40 11.95 4.22
N SER A 473 -10.13 11.70 5.31
CA SER A 473 -11.12 12.66 5.81
C SER A 473 -10.49 14.01 6.19
N ALA A 474 -11.26 15.10 6.09
CA ALA A 474 -10.80 16.43 6.49
C ALA A 474 -10.40 16.49 7.98
N GLY A 475 -11.11 15.77 8.86
CA GLY A 475 -10.78 15.72 10.29
C GLY A 475 -9.42 15.05 10.55
N THR A 476 -9.14 13.93 9.87
CA THR A 476 -7.82 13.27 9.94
C THR A 476 -6.73 14.18 9.38
N ALA A 477 -6.98 14.83 8.24
CA ALA A 477 -6.02 15.75 7.64
C ALA A 477 -5.68 16.93 8.57
N GLU A 478 -6.67 17.53 9.22
CA GLU A 478 -6.48 18.61 10.20
C GLU A 478 -5.65 18.17 11.41
N ALA A 479 -5.97 17.01 11.99
CA ALA A 479 -5.21 16.44 13.11
C ALA A 479 -3.75 16.14 12.74
N LEU A 480 -3.49 15.63 11.53
CA LEU A 480 -2.13 15.41 11.03
C LEU A 480 -1.37 16.72 10.78
N ARG A 481 -2.04 17.78 10.33
CA ARG A 481 -1.43 19.12 10.23
C ARG A 481 -1.06 19.64 11.62
N GLU A 482 -1.94 19.47 12.61
CA GLU A 482 -1.64 19.83 14.00
C GLU A 482 -0.43 19.06 14.55
N LEU A 483 -0.40 17.73 14.36
CA LEU A 483 0.74 16.90 14.74
C LEU A 483 2.04 17.37 14.06
N SER A 484 1.98 17.72 12.78
CA SER A 484 3.13 18.24 12.04
C SER A 484 3.68 19.51 12.71
N ARG A 485 2.81 20.46 13.08
CA ARG A 485 3.18 21.69 13.80
C ARG A 485 3.80 21.38 15.16
N GLU A 486 3.19 20.51 15.96
CA GLU A 486 3.71 20.14 17.28
C GLU A 486 5.11 19.53 17.22
N CYS A 487 5.40 18.78 16.15
CA CYS A 487 6.70 18.16 15.91
C CYS A 487 7.72 19.10 15.25
N GLY A 488 7.34 20.33 14.88
CA GLY A 488 8.18 21.22 14.07
C GLY A 488 8.55 20.60 12.71
N ALA A 489 7.64 19.81 12.15
CA ALA A 489 7.80 19.05 10.92
C ALA A 489 6.80 19.55 9.85
N SER A 490 7.12 19.31 8.57
CA SER A 490 6.17 19.56 7.48
C SER A 490 5.18 18.42 7.33
N MET A 491 4.02 18.69 6.73
CA MET A 491 3.03 17.65 6.39
C MET A 491 3.65 16.51 5.55
N PHE A 492 4.56 16.85 4.62
CA PHE A 492 5.35 15.89 3.87
C PHE A 492 6.10 14.89 4.77
N MET A 493 6.78 15.38 5.83
CA MET A 493 7.55 14.52 6.74
C MET A 493 6.62 13.60 7.56
N THR A 494 5.48 14.10 8.01
CA THR A 494 4.49 13.31 8.76
C THR A 494 3.88 12.21 7.89
N LEU A 495 3.49 12.55 6.65
CA LEU A 495 2.95 11.58 5.69
C LEU A 495 4.00 10.56 5.24
N LEU A 496 5.26 10.98 5.05
CA LEU A 496 6.35 10.07 4.75
C LEU A 496 6.60 9.10 5.91
N ALA A 497 6.61 9.57 7.15
CA ALA A 497 6.74 8.69 8.32
C ALA A 497 5.63 7.62 8.36
N ALA A 498 4.38 8.01 8.09
CA ALA A 498 3.25 7.08 8.00
C ALA A 498 3.43 6.06 6.88
N PHE A 499 3.90 6.50 5.71
CA PHE A 499 4.16 5.64 4.57
C PHE A 499 5.33 4.67 4.82
N ASP A 500 6.40 5.13 5.46
CA ASP A 500 7.55 4.30 5.84
C ASP A 500 7.15 3.20 6.82
N VAL A 501 6.27 3.48 7.79
CA VAL A 501 5.71 2.44 8.68
C VAL A 501 4.95 1.39 7.87
N LEU A 502 4.11 1.81 6.93
CA LEU A 502 3.36 0.89 6.08
C LEU A 502 4.29 0.02 5.22
N LEU A 503 5.29 0.61 4.58
CA LEU A 503 6.27 -0.10 3.76
C LEU A 503 7.10 -1.08 4.59
N GLY A 504 7.54 -0.67 5.79
CA GLY A 504 8.26 -1.55 6.71
C GLY A 504 7.43 -2.76 7.15
N ARG A 505 6.12 -2.58 7.36
CA ARG A 505 5.18 -3.68 7.67
C ARG A 505 5.02 -4.65 6.51
N TYR A 506 4.96 -4.15 5.28
CA TYR A 506 4.82 -4.99 4.08
C TYR A 506 6.12 -5.71 3.73
N ALA A 507 7.26 -5.05 3.88
CA ALA A 507 8.58 -5.61 3.55
C ALA A 507 9.16 -6.49 4.67
N GLY A 508 8.59 -6.44 5.89
CA GLY A 508 9.19 -7.09 7.06
C GLY A 508 10.55 -6.49 7.42
N SER A 509 10.74 -5.18 7.19
CA SER A 509 12.00 -4.47 7.40
C SER A 509 11.81 -3.26 8.31
N ASP A 510 12.76 -3.05 9.21
CA ASP A 510 12.85 -1.83 10.01
C ASP A 510 13.68 -0.73 9.30
N ASP A 511 14.24 -0.99 8.14
CA ASP A 511 15.06 -0.04 7.37
C ASP A 511 14.42 0.16 5.99
N VAL A 512 13.84 1.34 5.78
CA VAL A 512 12.99 1.67 4.63
C VAL A 512 13.63 2.79 3.82
N VAL A 513 13.64 2.62 2.50
CA VAL A 513 14.24 3.60 1.58
C VAL A 513 13.23 4.00 0.51
N VAL A 514 12.98 5.31 0.42
CA VAL A 514 12.01 5.91 -0.48
C VAL A 514 12.67 7.06 -1.25
N GLY A 515 12.39 7.14 -2.54
CA GLY A 515 12.80 8.27 -3.36
C GLY A 515 11.80 9.43 -3.26
N THR A 516 12.29 10.66 -3.34
CA THR A 516 11.41 11.84 -3.42
C THR A 516 11.93 12.84 -4.47
N PRO A 517 11.06 13.39 -5.33
CA PRO A 517 11.46 14.41 -6.29
C PRO A 517 11.61 15.77 -5.58
N VAL A 518 12.60 16.55 -6.00
CA VAL A 518 12.76 17.95 -5.61
C VAL A 518 12.90 18.82 -6.85
N ALA A 519 12.29 20.00 -6.84
CA ALA A 519 12.28 20.89 -8.00
C ALA A 519 13.69 21.37 -8.39
N ASN A 520 14.60 21.46 -7.42
CA ASN A 520 15.99 21.90 -7.62
C ASN A 520 16.11 23.27 -8.31
N ARG A 521 15.16 24.17 -8.01
CA ARG A 521 15.10 25.57 -8.44
C ARG A 521 15.31 26.49 -7.25
N ASN A 522 16.49 26.38 -6.64
CA ASN A 522 16.88 27.11 -5.43
C ASN A 522 17.49 28.49 -5.73
N ARG A 523 17.17 29.07 -6.89
CA ARG A 523 17.76 30.31 -7.42
C ARG A 523 16.76 31.09 -8.29
N ALA A 524 16.67 32.40 -8.09
CA ALA A 524 15.76 33.26 -8.84
C ALA A 524 15.98 33.18 -10.36
N GLU A 525 17.23 33.01 -10.82
CA GLU A 525 17.55 32.91 -12.24
C GLU A 525 16.94 31.67 -12.92
N THR A 526 16.57 30.64 -12.14
CA THR A 526 16.01 29.37 -12.63
C THR A 526 14.49 29.27 -12.51
N GLU A 527 13.84 30.11 -11.69
CA GLU A 527 12.40 30.02 -11.41
C GLU A 527 11.53 30.23 -12.67
N GLY A 528 11.98 31.07 -13.60
CA GLY A 528 11.26 31.42 -14.83
C GLY A 528 11.62 30.59 -16.06
N LEU A 529 12.48 29.56 -15.95
CA LEU A 529 12.99 28.80 -17.10
C LEU A 529 12.20 27.51 -17.37
N ILE A 530 11.91 27.22 -18.63
CA ILE A 530 11.55 25.86 -19.05
C ILE A 530 12.84 25.03 -19.13
N GLY A 531 12.79 23.80 -18.63
CA GLY A 531 13.93 22.88 -18.61
C GLY A 531 13.77 21.74 -17.63
N PHE A 532 14.69 20.78 -17.64
CA PHE A 532 14.68 19.66 -16.69
C PHE A 532 15.55 19.94 -15.47
N PHE A 533 14.96 20.46 -14.39
CA PHE A 533 15.70 20.79 -13.17
C PHE A 533 15.56 19.73 -12.08
N VAL A 534 14.42 19.01 -12.08
CA VAL A 534 14.08 18.02 -11.05
C VAL A 534 15.24 17.08 -10.74
N ASN A 535 15.56 17.01 -9.44
CA ASN A 535 16.47 16.03 -8.89
C ASN A 535 15.69 15.03 -8.03
N THR A 536 16.30 13.90 -7.70
CA THR A 536 15.69 12.88 -6.85
C THR A 536 16.57 12.63 -5.64
N LEU A 537 15.99 12.77 -4.45
CA LEU A 537 16.64 12.49 -3.18
C LEU A 537 16.23 11.10 -2.69
N VAL A 538 17.13 10.43 -1.98
CA VAL A 538 16.89 9.11 -1.38
C VAL A 538 16.78 9.29 0.13
N LEU A 539 15.59 9.04 0.67
CA LEU A 539 15.31 9.17 2.09
C LEU A 539 15.30 7.78 2.72
N ARG A 540 16.19 7.58 3.70
CA ARG A 540 16.30 6.34 4.48
C ARG A 540 15.76 6.57 5.88
N THR A 541 14.83 5.74 6.28
CA THR A 541 14.14 5.83 7.56
C THR A 541 14.36 4.55 8.37
N ASP A 542 14.89 4.72 9.59
CA ASP A 542 15.12 3.66 10.56
C ASP A 542 13.94 3.57 11.55
N LEU A 543 13.21 2.46 11.48
CA LEU A 543 12.09 2.08 12.34
C LEU A 543 12.54 1.24 13.55
N SER A 544 13.83 0.92 13.66
CA SER A 544 14.34 0.05 14.72
C SER A 544 14.18 0.67 16.11
N GLY A 545 14.06 -0.21 17.11
CA GLY A 545 13.82 0.17 18.49
C GLY A 545 12.37 0.55 18.82
N ASP A 546 11.46 0.38 17.85
CA ASP A 546 10.03 0.62 18.01
C ASP A 546 9.72 2.03 18.55
N PRO A 547 10.08 3.10 17.83
CA PRO A 547 9.81 4.47 18.29
C PRO A 547 8.30 4.72 18.43
N SER A 548 7.92 5.75 19.18
CA SER A 548 6.57 6.30 19.01
C SER A 548 6.44 6.93 17.61
N PHE A 549 5.22 7.08 17.10
CA PHE A 549 5.04 7.75 15.81
C PHE A 549 5.60 9.19 15.84
N ARG A 550 5.42 9.92 16.94
CA ARG A 550 6.03 11.23 17.16
C ARG A 550 7.56 11.22 17.10
N GLU A 551 8.21 10.24 17.74
CA GLU A 551 9.67 10.06 17.65
C GLU A 551 10.10 9.78 16.20
N LEU A 552 9.32 9.00 15.45
CA LEU A 552 9.60 8.71 14.04
C LEU A 552 9.50 9.95 13.15
N VAL A 553 8.49 10.81 13.34
CA VAL A 553 8.40 12.10 12.61
C VAL A 553 9.65 12.94 12.84
N GLY A 554 10.20 12.94 14.06
CA GLY A 554 11.48 13.57 14.37
C GLY A 554 12.66 12.98 13.57
N ARG A 555 12.77 11.66 13.46
CA ARG A 555 13.80 10.99 12.64
C ARG A 555 13.66 11.36 11.16
N VAL A 556 12.45 11.31 10.62
CA VAL A 556 12.17 11.67 9.22
C VAL A 556 12.51 13.14 8.95
N ARG A 557 12.21 14.04 9.90
CA ARG A 557 12.61 15.46 9.83
C ARG A 557 14.12 15.61 9.72
N GLU A 558 14.90 14.92 10.56
CA GLU A 558 16.37 14.96 10.51
C GLU A 558 16.90 14.45 9.17
N THR A 559 16.41 13.29 8.70
CA THR A 559 16.79 12.72 7.39
C THR A 559 16.46 13.66 6.23
N ALA A 560 15.23 14.20 6.19
CA ALA A 560 14.79 15.08 5.12
C ALA A 560 15.58 16.40 5.09
N LEU A 561 15.82 17.03 6.25
CA LEU A 561 16.63 18.26 6.32
C LEU A 561 18.09 18.01 5.92
N GLY A 562 18.66 16.87 6.33
CA GLY A 562 19.99 16.44 5.88
C GLY A 562 20.05 16.25 4.37
N ALA A 563 19.05 15.59 3.78
CA ALA A 563 18.94 15.40 2.34
C ALA A 563 18.79 16.72 1.59
N TYR A 564 17.93 17.64 2.04
CA TYR A 564 17.75 18.96 1.42
C TYR A 564 19.00 19.82 1.47
N ALA A 565 19.80 19.74 2.53
CA ALA A 565 21.08 20.44 2.61
C ALA A 565 22.11 19.94 1.59
N HIS A 566 21.91 18.74 1.05
CA HIS A 566 22.80 18.11 0.07
C HIS A 566 22.10 17.79 -1.26
N GLN A 567 21.01 18.50 -1.57
CA GLN A 567 20.16 18.26 -2.74
C GLN A 567 20.82 18.60 -4.09
N ASP A 568 21.94 19.33 -4.08
CA ASP A 568 22.67 19.71 -5.29
C ASP A 568 23.36 18.52 -5.97
N VAL A 569 23.56 17.39 -5.26
CA VAL A 569 24.14 16.16 -5.83
C VAL A 569 23.13 15.53 -6.80
N PRO A 570 23.45 15.42 -8.10
CA PRO A 570 22.58 14.75 -9.05
C PRO A 570 22.42 13.28 -8.70
N PHE A 571 21.20 12.75 -8.80
CA PHE A 571 20.90 11.36 -8.52
C PHE A 571 21.85 10.36 -9.23
N GLU A 572 22.27 10.61 -10.47
CA GLU A 572 23.20 9.66 -11.13
C GLU A 572 24.62 9.69 -10.62
N GLN A 573 25.09 10.82 -10.08
CA GLN A 573 26.38 10.83 -9.37
C GLN A 573 26.31 9.95 -8.13
N LEU A 574 25.15 9.93 -7.46
CA LEU A 574 24.90 9.05 -6.33
C LEU A 574 24.83 7.58 -6.74
N VAL A 575 24.17 7.27 -7.86
CA VAL A 575 24.13 5.92 -8.43
C VAL A 575 25.51 5.43 -8.84
N ASP A 576 26.29 6.24 -9.56
CA ASP A 576 27.64 5.88 -10.00
C ASP A 576 28.59 5.62 -8.81
N GLU A 577 28.40 6.33 -7.70
CA GLU A 577 29.21 6.17 -6.48
C GLU A 577 28.80 4.94 -5.66
N LEU A 578 27.51 4.67 -5.50
CA LEU A 578 26.99 3.67 -4.55
C LEU A 578 26.62 2.32 -5.19
N VAL A 579 26.21 2.31 -6.46
CA VAL A 579 25.68 1.11 -7.13
C VAL A 579 26.77 0.40 -7.92
N ARG A 580 27.23 -0.73 -7.39
CA ARG A 580 28.33 -1.52 -8.00
C ARG A 580 27.88 -2.41 -9.14
N GLU A 581 26.71 -3.03 -9.01
CA GLU A 581 26.14 -3.95 -10.00
C GLU A 581 24.78 -3.40 -10.47
N ARG A 582 24.57 -3.37 -11.79
CA ARG A 582 23.32 -2.89 -12.37
C ARG A 582 22.30 -4.02 -12.48
N ASP A 583 21.21 -3.89 -11.75
CA ASP A 583 20.02 -4.72 -11.90
C ASP A 583 19.03 -4.06 -12.87
N ARG A 584 18.66 -4.76 -13.94
CA ARG A 584 17.69 -4.27 -14.94
C ARG A 584 16.24 -4.47 -14.53
N SER A 585 15.98 -5.22 -13.46
CA SER A 585 14.65 -5.51 -12.95
C SER A 585 14.12 -4.45 -11.97
N ARG A 586 14.98 -3.51 -11.54
CA ARG A 586 14.69 -2.51 -10.49
C ARG A 586 15.24 -1.14 -10.86
N THR A 587 14.68 -0.11 -10.23
CA THR A 587 15.30 1.22 -10.18
C THR A 587 16.47 1.20 -9.17
N PRO A 588 17.56 1.95 -9.43
CA PRO A 588 18.69 2.04 -8.51
C PRO A 588 18.28 2.67 -7.17
N LEU A 589 18.87 2.19 -6.07
CA LEU A 589 18.77 2.71 -4.69
C LEU A 589 17.39 2.62 -4.00
N PHE A 590 16.28 2.74 -4.72
CA PHE A 590 14.93 2.65 -4.17
C PHE A 590 13.94 2.17 -5.23
N GLN A 591 12.85 1.53 -4.80
CA GLN A 591 11.80 0.99 -5.67
C GLN A 591 10.47 1.76 -5.56
N VAL A 592 10.33 2.57 -4.50
CA VAL A 592 9.12 3.32 -4.17
C VAL A 592 9.41 4.81 -4.16
N LEU A 593 8.55 5.59 -4.80
CA LEU A 593 8.60 7.07 -4.79
C LEU A 593 7.50 7.65 -3.89
N PHE A 594 7.82 8.71 -3.15
CA PHE A 594 6.85 9.49 -2.39
C PHE A 594 6.94 10.98 -2.72
N SER A 595 5.79 11.62 -2.94
CA SER A 595 5.68 13.05 -3.12
C SER A 595 4.45 13.63 -2.43
N TYR A 596 4.51 14.91 -2.07
CA TYR A 596 3.41 15.65 -1.50
C TYR A 596 3.29 17.01 -2.20
N VAL A 597 2.08 17.33 -2.65
CA VAL A 597 1.73 18.61 -3.25
C VAL A 597 0.81 19.34 -2.27
N ALA A 598 1.33 20.38 -1.63
CA ALA A 598 0.49 21.26 -0.82
C ALA A 598 -0.59 21.89 -1.72
N GLY A 599 -1.82 21.95 -1.22
CA GLY A 599 -2.93 22.60 -1.94
C GLY A 599 -2.55 24.03 -2.34
N ALA A 600 -2.92 24.43 -3.56
CA ALA A 600 -2.66 25.77 -4.07
C ALA A 600 -3.10 26.82 -3.04
N SER A 601 -2.13 27.58 -2.53
CA SER A 601 -2.37 28.86 -1.91
C SER A 601 -2.85 29.82 -3.01
N ASP A 602 -4.14 30.16 -2.99
CA ASP A 602 -4.63 31.40 -3.61
C ASP A 602 -3.71 32.55 -3.13
N GLY A 603 -2.89 33.13 -4.01
CA GLY A 603 -2.07 34.28 -3.63
C GLY A 603 -0.87 34.70 -4.49
N THR A 604 -0.32 33.87 -5.38
CA THR A 604 0.89 34.28 -6.15
C THR A 604 0.64 34.44 -7.63
N ALA A 605 0.04 35.57 -8.05
CA ALA A 605 0.00 36.01 -9.46
C ALA A 605 -0.35 34.91 -10.50
N GLU A 606 -1.12 33.91 -10.07
CA GLU A 606 -1.53 32.72 -10.83
C GLU A 606 -3.02 32.79 -11.21
N ASP A 607 -3.77 33.76 -10.68
CA ASP A 607 -5.21 33.96 -10.94
C ASP A 607 -5.55 34.82 -12.17
N ALA A 608 -4.57 35.26 -12.95
CA ALA A 608 -4.86 35.84 -14.27
C ALA A 608 -5.09 34.77 -15.36
N ALA A 609 -4.77 33.49 -15.08
CA ALA A 609 -4.92 32.40 -16.05
C ALA A 609 -6.22 31.58 -15.88
N ASP A 610 -6.91 31.69 -14.73
CA ASP A 610 -8.17 30.97 -14.48
C ASP A 610 -9.43 31.78 -14.89
N GLU A 611 -9.25 33.05 -15.29
CA GLU A 611 -10.27 33.85 -16.00
C GLU A 611 -10.02 33.96 -17.53
N GLY A 612 -9.05 33.21 -18.06
CA GLY A 612 -8.98 32.91 -19.49
C GLY A 612 -10.08 31.90 -19.87
N PRO A 613 -10.58 31.86 -21.12
CA PRO A 613 -11.58 30.87 -21.53
C PRO A 613 -10.95 29.47 -21.66
N GLY A 614 -10.63 28.82 -20.54
CA GLY A 614 -10.10 27.46 -20.44
C GLY A 614 -10.60 26.85 -19.15
N GLY A 615 -11.45 25.82 -19.25
CA GLY A 615 -12.10 25.21 -18.09
C GLY A 615 -11.16 24.37 -17.24
N GLY A 616 -11.47 24.29 -15.95
CA GLY A 616 -10.65 23.73 -14.88
C GLY A 616 -10.14 22.29 -15.04
N ALA A 617 -9.14 21.97 -14.22
CA ALA A 617 -8.37 20.73 -14.19
C ALA A 617 -9.19 19.43 -14.18
N ASP A 618 -10.45 19.46 -13.70
CA ASP A 618 -11.36 18.31 -13.66
C ASP A 618 -11.70 17.72 -15.04
N ALA A 619 -11.68 18.53 -16.12
CA ALA A 619 -11.95 18.04 -17.48
C ALA A 619 -10.74 17.33 -18.13
N ALA A 620 -9.53 17.61 -17.65
CA ALA A 620 -8.30 16.97 -18.13
C ALA A 620 -8.11 15.55 -17.56
N ASP A 621 -8.53 15.33 -16.31
CA ASP A 621 -8.41 14.03 -15.63
C ASP A 621 -9.37 12.98 -16.21
N ASP A 622 -10.53 13.42 -16.72
CA ASP A 622 -11.52 12.58 -17.41
C ASP A 622 -11.02 12.15 -18.81
N LEU A 623 -9.96 12.75 -19.36
CA LEU A 623 -9.33 12.35 -20.63
C LEU A 623 -8.15 11.38 -20.43
N GLY A 624 -7.75 11.08 -19.19
CA GLY A 624 -6.64 10.19 -18.83
C GLY A 624 -7.01 8.69 -18.83
N ALA A 625 -6.08 7.85 -19.28
CA ALA A 625 -6.26 6.39 -19.29
C ALA A 625 -6.03 5.75 -17.91
N SER A 626 -6.70 4.61 -17.68
CA SER A 626 -6.40 3.71 -16.55
C SER A 626 -5.06 2.99 -16.69
N GLU A 627 -4.44 3.03 -17.87
CA GLU A 627 -3.14 2.43 -18.19
C GLU A 627 -2.19 3.55 -18.59
N LEU A 628 -1.22 3.85 -17.72
CA LEU A 628 -0.20 4.87 -17.93
C LEU A 628 1.19 4.23 -17.75
N PRO A 629 2.21 4.69 -18.50
CA PRO A 629 3.56 4.24 -18.27
C PRO A 629 4.04 4.67 -16.87
N VAL A 630 4.51 3.73 -16.06
CA VAL A 630 5.04 3.97 -14.71
C VAL A 630 6.55 3.71 -14.65
N LYS A 631 7.24 4.46 -13.79
CA LYS A 631 8.72 4.43 -13.67
C LYS A 631 9.21 3.58 -12.49
N PHE A 632 8.36 3.38 -11.49
CA PHE A 632 8.67 2.75 -10.21
C PHE A 632 7.73 1.56 -9.96
N ASP A 633 8.08 0.72 -8.98
CA ASP A 633 7.20 -0.37 -8.56
C ASP A 633 5.91 0.22 -7.97
N LEU A 634 6.05 1.26 -7.13
CA LEU A 634 4.99 2.10 -6.59
C LEU A 634 5.43 3.57 -6.54
N ALA A 635 4.54 4.50 -6.85
CA ALA A 635 4.72 5.92 -6.56
C ALA A 635 3.46 6.46 -5.89
N LEU A 636 3.61 7.02 -4.69
CA LEU A 636 2.53 7.66 -3.94
C LEU A 636 2.67 9.18 -4.01
N THR A 637 1.62 9.83 -4.50
CA THR A 637 1.47 11.28 -4.48
C THR A 637 0.29 11.64 -3.59
N MET A 638 0.57 12.42 -2.54
CA MET A 638 -0.44 12.98 -1.64
C MET A 638 -0.68 14.45 -1.97
N SER A 639 -1.92 14.93 -1.86
CA SER A 639 -2.27 16.33 -2.08
C SER A 639 -3.39 16.81 -1.18
N ASP A 640 -3.44 18.10 -0.87
CA ASP A 640 -4.61 18.69 -0.23
C ASP A 640 -5.76 18.88 -1.23
N ALA A 641 -6.98 18.65 -0.78
CA ALA A 641 -8.20 18.89 -1.55
C ALA A 641 -9.33 19.35 -0.60
N ASP A 642 -9.75 20.62 -0.68
CA ASP A 642 -10.87 21.17 0.10
C ASP A 642 -10.81 20.84 1.62
N GLY A 643 -9.61 20.93 2.22
CA GLY A 643 -9.36 20.61 3.63
C GLY A 643 -9.12 19.12 3.92
N SER A 644 -9.49 18.23 3.01
CA SER A 644 -9.16 16.80 3.00
C SER A 644 -7.79 16.52 2.36
N LEU A 645 -7.34 15.26 2.40
CA LEU A 645 -6.21 14.81 1.58
C LEU A 645 -6.70 13.82 0.53
N THR A 646 -6.11 13.89 -0.65
CA THR A 646 -6.24 12.90 -1.71
C THR A 646 -4.90 12.21 -1.92
N GLY A 647 -4.95 10.93 -2.25
CA GLY A 647 -3.78 10.13 -2.53
C GLY A 647 -3.93 9.41 -3.87
N THR A 648 -2.85 9.39 -4.64
CA THR A 648 -2.75 8.69 -5.92
C THR A 648 -1.57 7.75 -5.89
N ILE A 649 -1.82 6.45 -6.12
CA ILE A 649 -0.80 5.41 -6.22
C ILE A 649 -0.69 4.97 -7.67
N GLU A 650 0.44 5.27 -8.30
CA GLU A 650 0.87 4.66 -9.55
C GLU A 650 1.60 3.35 -9.22
N TYR A 651 1.30 2.27 -9.95
CA TYR A 651 1.88 0.97 -9.66
C TYR A 651 2.16 0.15 -10.91
N SER A 652 3.20 -0.69 -10.85
CA SER A 652 3.54 -1.62 -11.94
C SER A 652 2.57 -2.80 -11.98
N THR A 653 1.84 -2.95 -13.09
CA THR A 653 0.93 -4.09 -13.30
C THR A 653 1.67 -5.40 -13.60
N ALA A 654 2.98 -5.31 -13.85
CA ALA A 654 3.85 -6.48 -13.91
C ALA A 654 4.10 -7.11 -12.54
N LEU A 655 3.86 -6.37 -11.44
CA LEU A 655 4.07 -6.81 -10.06
C LEU A 655 2.76 -6.94 -9.29
N PHE A 656 1.88 -5.93 -9.37
CA PHE A 656 0.72 -5.82 -8.49
C PHE A 656 -0.62 -5.87 -9.24
N ASP A 657 -1.61 -6.47 -8.60
CA ASP A 657 -3.03 -6.38 -8.95
C ASP A 657 -3.66 -5.12 -8.34
N GLY A 658 -4.69 -4.59 -9.01
CA GLY A 658 -5.42 -3.41 -8.52
C GLY A 658 -6.07 -3.64 -7.15
N THR A 659 -6.45 -4.87 -6.83
CA THR A 659 -6.99 -5.26 -5.51
C THR A 659 -5.94 -5.24 -4.40
N THR A 660 -4.68 -5.54 -4.71
CA THR A 660 -3.57 -5.47 -3.76
C THR A 660 -3.22 -4.02 -3.45
N VAL A 661 -3.19 -3.15 -4.47
CA VAL A 661 -2.94 -1.71 -4.28
C VAL A 661 -4.11 -0.99 -3.61
N GLU A 662 -5.36 -1.38 -3.91
CA GLU A 662 -6.55 -0.89 -3.21
C GLU A 662 -6.49 -1.21 -1.71
N ARG A 663 -6.06 -2.43 -1.35
CA ARG A 663 -5.85 -2.82 0.04
C ARG A 663 -4.73 -2.02 0.71
N LEU A 664 -3.60 -1.83 0.01
CA LEU A 664 -2.50 -0.99 0.49
C LEU A 664 -2.96 0.45 0.77
N ALA A 665 -3.76 1.04 -0.12
CA ALA A 665 -4.35 2.36 0.08
C ALA A 665 -5.27 2.40 1.31
N GLY A 666 -6.14 1.39 1.48
CA GLY A 666 -7.00 1.27 2.66
C GLY A 666 -6.20 1.16 3.97
N HIS A 667 -5.10 0.42 3.96
CA HIS A 667 -4.18 0.30 5.09
C HIS A 667 -3.47 1.61 5.42
N LEU A 668 -3.06 2.38 4.41
CA LEU A 668 -2.52 3.70 4.63
C LEU A 668 -3.56 4.63 5.29
N VAL A 669 -4.81 4.60 4.85
CA VAL A 669 -5.89 5.40 5.46
C VAL A 669 -6.10 4.99 6.93
N THR A 670 -6.22 3.69 7.23
CA THR A 670 -6.38 3.20 8.61
C THR A 670 -5.20 3.62 9.49
N LEU A 671 -3.98 3.54 8.97
CA LEU A 671 -2.77 3.95 9.68
C LEU A 671 -2.79 5.46 9.95
N LEU A 672 -3.11 6.28 8.95
CA LEU A 672 -3.20 7.74 9.07
C LEU A 672 -4.26 8.18 10.08
N GLU A 673 -5.42 7.51 10.10
CA GLU A 673 -6.46 7.74 11.10
C GLU A 673 -5.97 7.40 12.51
N ALA A 674 -5.29 6.27 12.70
CA ALA A 674 -4.80 5.86 14.00
C ALA A 674 -3.72 6.79 14.58
N VAL A 675 -2.76 7.23 13.76
CA VAL A 675 -1.70 8.14 14.22
C VAL A 675 -2.19 9.58 14.39
N ALA A 676 -3.28 9.96 13.72
CA ALA A 676 -3.96 11.23 13.95
C ALA A 676 -4.70 11.25 15.30
N GLU A 677 -5.22 10.09 15.75
CA GLU A 677 -5.88 9.95 17.05
C GLU A 677 -4.88 9.85 18.21
N GLU A 678 -3.79 9.10 18.06
CA GLU A 678 -2.80 8.85 19.11
C GLU A 678 -1.37 8.77 18.54
N ALA A 679 -0.66 9.90 18.52
CA ALA A 679 0.69 9.97 17.94
C ALA A 679 1.80 9.44 18.86
N ASP A 680 1.54 9.21 20.15
CA ASP A 680 2.54 8.68 21.09
C ASP A 680 2.51 7.14 21.15
N CYS A 681 1.63 6.48 20.39
CA CYS A 681 1.64 5.03 20.25
C CYS A 681 2.93 4.54 19.56
N ARG A 682 3.33 3.32 19.90
CA ARG A 682 4.50 2.65 19.31
C ARG A 682 4.18 2.25 17.88
N VAL A 683 5.12 2.46 16.95
CA VAL A 683 4.87 2.22 15.52
C VAL A 683 4.47 0.78 15.20
N GLY A 684 4.89 -0.22 15.99
CA GLY A 684 4.43 -1.61 15.81
C GLY A 684 3.18 -2.00 16.58
N GLU A 685 2.53 -1.06 17.25
CA GLU A 685 1.17 -1.22 17.77
C GLU A 685 0.14 -0.46 16.92
N VAL A 686 0.59 0.40 15.98
CA VAL A 686 -0.29 1.13 15.07
C VAL A 686 -1.07 0.12 14.20
N PRO A 687 -2.41 0.18 14.20
CA PRO A 687 -3.22 -0.72 13.39
C PRO A 687 -3.05 -0.40 11.90
N VAL A 688 -2.73 -1.43 11.13
CA VAL A 688 -2.67 -1.37 9.67
C VAL A 688 -3.95 -1.94 9.05
N LEU A 689 -4.48 -3.01 9.65
CA LEU A 689 -5.69 -3.69 9.14
C LEU A 689 -6.93 -2.87 9.44
N SER A 690 -7.80 -2.72 8.43
CA SER A 690 -9.16 -2.27 8.67
C SER A 690 -9.89 -3.23 9.63
N ALA A 691 -10.90 -2.72 10.34
CA ALA A 691 -11.69 -3.55 11.27
C ALA A 691 -12.29 -4.80 10.58
N GLY A 692 -12.78 -4.62 9.34
CA GLY A 692 -13.35 -5.72 8.55
C GLY A 692 -12.31 -6.74 8.09
N GLU A 693 -11.11 -6.31 7.68
CA GLU A 693 -10.02 -7.24 7.32
C GLU A 693 -9.53 -8.01 8.55
N ARG A 694 -9.38 -7.33 9.69
CA ARG A 694 -9.00 -7.99 10.95
C ARG A 694 -10.01 -9.06 11.35
N GLU A 695 -11.31 -8.75 11.30
CA GLU A 695 -12.38 -9.72 11.58
C GLU A 695 -12.31 -10.90 10.60
N LEU A 696 -12.08 -10.62 9.31
CA LEU A 696 -11.95 -11.66 8.29
C LEU A 696 -10.78 -12.62 8.57
N VAL A 697 -9.58 -12.11 8.84
CA VAL A 697 -8.38 -12.95 9.00
C VAL A 697 -8.31 -13.65 10.36
N VAL A 698 -8.86 -13.04 11.42
CA VAL A 698 -8.85 -13.61 12.76
C VAL A 698 -10.03 -14.57 12.98
N GLU A 699 -11.23 -14.20 12.52
CA GLU A 699 -12.47 -14.93 12.81
C GLU A 699 -13.07 -15.55 11.55
N GLY A 700 -13.27 -14.77 10.48
CA GLY A 700 -13.99 -15.19 9.28
C GLY A 700 -13.39 -16.43 8.60
N TRP A 701 -12.10 -16.42 8.27
CA TRP A 701 -11.40 -17.56 7.68
C TRP A 701 -11.16 -18.71 8.67
N ASN A 702 -11.30 -18.45 9.96
CA ASN A 702 -11.15 -19.41 11.05
C ASN A 702 -12.48 -19.98 11.56
N ALA A 703 -13.60 -19.62 10.95
CA ALA A 703 -14.93 -20.11 11.27
C ALA A 703 -15.15 -21.56 10.79
N SER A 704 -14.32 -22.49 11.30
CA SER A 704 -14.25 -23.89 10.89
C SER A 704 -14.93 -24.86 11.86
N SER A 705 -15.67 -24.34 12.85
CA SER A 705 -16.26 -25.15 13.92
C SER A 705 -17.29 -26.15 13.39
N VAL A 706 -17.12 -27.43 13.70
CA VAL A 706 -18.08 -28.50 13.38
C VAL A 706 -18.24 -29.44 14.55
N ASP A 707 -19.42 -30.04 14.67
CA ASP A 707 -19.69 -31.07 15.67
C ASP A 707 -18.80 -32.31 15.42
N VAL A 708 -18.10 -32.74 16.47
CA VAL A 708 -17.27 -33.96 16.47
C VAL A 708 -18.03 -35.05 17.23
N PRO A 709 -17.99 -36.32 16.79
CA PRO A 709 -18.60 -37.42 17.52
C PRO A 709 -18.15 -37.46 18.99
N MET A 710 -19.10 -37.56 19.91
CA MET A 710 -18.84 -37.69 21.34
C MET A 710 -18.41 -39.12 21.69
N VAL A 711 -17.20 -39.49 21.26
CA VAL A 711 -16.56 -40.76 21.56
C VAL A 711 -15.33 -40.55 22.43
N ARG A 712 -14.98 -41.57 23.22
CA ARG A 712 -13.81 -41.55 24.13
C ARG A 712 -12.49 -41.71 23.37
N GLY A 713 -12.52 -42.31 22.18
CA GLY A 713 -11.37 -42.38 21.30
C GLY A 713 -11.68 -43.07 19.97
N VAL A 714 -10.70 -43.01 19.06
CA VAL A 714 -10.84 -43.53 17.69
C VAL A 714 -11.18 -45.03 17.64
N HIS A 715 -10.75 -45.80 18.65
CA HIS A 715 -11.03 -47.23 18.75
C HIS A 715 -12.53 -47.54 18.86
N GLU A 716 -13.33 -46.63 19.44
CA GLU A 716 -14.79 -46.80 19.53
C GLU A 716 -15.45 -46.68 18.15
N LEU A 717 -15.01 -45.72 17.32
CA LEU A 717 -15.49 -45.58 15.95
C LEU A 717 -15.21 -46.85 15.12
N ILE A 718 -14.02 -47.44 15.31
CA ILE A 718 -13.65 -48.70 14.64
C ILE A 718 -14.51 -49.87 15.17
N ALA A 719 -14.76 -49.91 16.48
CA ALA A 719 -15.60 -50.93 17.11
C ALA A 719 -17.04 -50.88 16.61
N GLU A 720 -17.62 -49.69 16.43
CA GLU A 720 -18.95 -49.49 15.84
C GLU A 720 -19.05 -50.07 14.42
N ARG A 721 -17.97 -49.97 13.62
CA ARG A 721 -17.90 -50.61 12.30
C ARG A 721 -17.87 -52.13 12.39
N ALA A 722 -17.15 -52.69 13.36
CA ALA A 722 -17.14 -54.13 13.56
C ALA A 722 -18.48 -54.69 14.05
N VAL A 723 -19.27 -53.92 14.81
CA VAL A 723 -20.63 -54.30 15.21
C VAL A 723 -21.59 -54.25 14.02
N SER A 724 -21.51 -53.19 13.20
CA SER A 724 -22.43 -52.98 12.09
C SER A 724 -22.10 -53.78 10.82
N ALA A 725 -20.82 -54.12 10.61
CA ALA A 725 -20.33 -54.77 9.40
C ALA A 725 -19.14 -55.73 9.68
N ALA A 726 -19.31 -56.68 10.60
CA ALA A 726 -18.26 -57.61 11.05
C ALA A 726 -17.53 -58.36 9.92
N ASP A 727 -18.26 -58.76 8.88
CA ASP A 727 -17.72 -59.55 7.74
C ASP A 727 -17.11 -58.69 6.63
N ALA A 728 -17.21 -57.36 6.71
CA ALA A 728 -16.58 -56.47 5.75
C ALA A 728 -15.05 -56.50 5.91
N VAL A 729 -14.32 -56.46 4.79
CA VAL A 729 -12.85 -56.40 4.82
C VAL A 729 -12.41 -55.05 5.40
N ALA A 730 -11.48 -55.09 6.37
CA ALA A 730 -10.93 -53.91 7.03
C ALA A 730 -9.48 -53.62 6.58
N VAL A 731 -8.65 -54.66 6.45
CA VAL A 731 -7.22 -54.53 6.16
C VAL A 731 -6.80 -55.57 5.14
N VAL A 732 -5.98 -55.16 4.16
CA VAL A 732 -5.31 -56.04 3.20
C VAL A 732 -3.82 -55.70 3.20
N ALA A 733 -2.96 -56.71 3.39
CA ALA A 733 -1.50 -56.57 3.33
C ALA A 733 -0.84 -57.87 2.86
N GLY A 734 0.01 -57.83 1.84
CA GLY A 734 0.80 -59.00 1.40
C GLY A 734 -0.03 -60.25 1.07
N GLY A 735 -1.24 -60.07 0.52
CA GLY A 735 -2.18 -61.18 0.22
C GLY A 735 -2.97 -61.71 1.41
N VAL A 736 -2.77 -61.16 2.61
CA VAL A 736 -3.58 -61.45 3.80
C VAL A 736 -4.67 -60.40 3.94
N SER A 737 -5.92 -60.83 4.15
CA SER A 737 -7.06 -59.95 4.41
C SER A 737 -7.69 -60.22 5.78
N LEU A 738 -7.97 -59.18 6.56
CA LEU A 738 -8.80 -59.27 7.76
C LEU A 738 -10.12 -58.54 7.58
N THR A 739 -11.19 -59.12 8.11
CA THR A 739 -12.47 -58.43 8.28
C THR A 739 -12.46 -57.53 9.51
N TYR A 740 -13.43 -56.62 9.65
CA TYR A 740 -13.57 -55.77 10.85
C TYR A 740 -13.74 -56.62 12.12
N GLY A 741 -14.55 -57.68 12.07
CA GLY A 741 -14.71 -58.62 13.19
C GLY A 741 -13.41 -59.38 13.50
N GLY A 742 -12.65 -59.76 12.47
CA GLY A 742 -11.34 -60.40 12.63
C GLY A 742 -10.28 -59.46 13.23
N LEU A 743 -10.22 -58.22 12.76
CA LEU A 743 -9.34 -57.17 13.27
C LEU A 743 -9.62 -56.94 14.76
N MET A 744 -10.88 -56.66 15.11
CA MET A 744 -11.29 -56.45 16.50
C MET A 744 -11.04 -57.68 17.36
N GLY A 745 -11.43 -58.88 16.90
CA GLY A 745 -11.20 -60.11 17.67
C GLY A 745 -9.72 -60.37 17.99
N ARG A 746 -8.79 -60.03 17.09
CA ARG A 746 -7.34 -60.13 17.33
C ARG A 746 -6.83 -59.00 18.22
N SER A 747 -7.25 -57.76 17.98
CA SER A 747 -6.80 -56.61 18.77
C SER A 747 -7.31 -56.68 20.21
N ASN A 748 -8.54 -57.15 20.45
CA ASN A 748 -9.13 -57.32 21.78
C ASN A 748 -8.30 -58.32 22.62
N ARG A 749 -7.90 -59.46 22.02
CA ARG A 749 -7.06 -60.46 22.71
C ARG A 749 -5.70 -59.89 23.10
N LEU A 750 -5.07 -59.16 22.20
CA LEU A 750 -3.80 -58.49 22.47
C LEU A 750 -3.98 -57.37 23.52
N ALA A 751 -5.08 -56.63 23.49
CA ALA A 751 -5.40 -55.61 24.48
C ALA A 751 -5.57 -56.20 25.89
N HIS A 752 -6.27 -57.33 26.04
CA HIS A 752 -6.37 -58.06 27.32
C HIS A 752 -4.99 -58.48 27.85
N HIS A 753 -4.09 -58.91 26.96
CA HIS A 753 -2.73 -59.27 27.34
C HIS A 753 -1.94 -58.05 27.84
N LEU A 754 -1.97 -56.96 27.08
CA LEU A 754 -1.33 -55.68 27.44
C LEU A 754 -1.86 -55.13 28.77
N ARG A 755 -3.17 -55.23 29.02
CA ARG A 755 -3.79 -54.89 30.31
C ARG A 755 -3.24 -55.72 31.46
N GLY A 756 -3.02 -57.02 31.23
CA GLY A 756 -2.36 -57.92 32.19
C GLY A 756 -0.91 -57.52 32.51
N MET A 757 -0.25 -56.80 31.60
CA MET A 757 1.08 -56.20 31.77
C MET A 757 1.02 -54.79 32.39
N GLY A 758 -0.17 -54.34 32.79
CA GLY A 758 -0.40 -53.05 33.44
C GLY A 758 -0.59 -51.88 32.48
N VAL A 759 -0.72 -52.10 31.17
CA VAL A 759 -1.00 -51.02 30.21
C VAL A 759 -2.37 -50.42 30.52
N GLY A 760 -2.45 -49.09 30.51
CA GLY A 760 -3.68 -48.32 30.72
C GLY A 760 -3.51 -46.87 30.28
N ALA A 761 -4.32 -45.98 30.83
CA ALA A 761 -4.26 -44.55 30.57
C ALA A 761 -2.82 -44.01 30.68
N GLU A 762 -2.41 -43.19 29.71
CA GLU A 762 -1.08 -42.56 29.62
C GLU A 762 0.11 -43.53 29.52
N SER A 763 -0.13 -44.84 29.42
CA SER A 763 0.93 -45.83 29.21
C SER A 763 1.39 -45.82 27.75
N VAL A 764 2.70 -45.78 27.51
CA VAL A 764 3.26 -45.84 26.15
C VAL A 764 3.73 -47.26 25.83
N VAL A 765 3.25 -47.82 24.71
CA VAL A 765 3.61 -49.14 24.19
C VAL A 765 4.42 -48.98 22.91
N GLY A 766 5.65 -49.48 22.90
CA GLY A 766 6.50 -49.48 21.70
C GLY A 766 6.03 -50.53 20.69
N LEU A 767 5.95 -50.19 19.41
CA LEU A 767 5.58 -51.10 18.33
C LEU A 767 6.76 -51.28 17.37
N CYS A 768 7.40 -52.46 17.40
CA CYS A 768 8.53 -52.79 16.52
C CYS A 768 8.16 -54.01 15.65
N LEU A 769 7.35 -53.76 14.63
CA LEU A 769 6.75 -54.79 13.76
C LEU A 769 7.03 -54.48 12.28
N PRO A 770 7.13 -55.50 11.42
CA PRO A 770 7.18 -55.27 9.98
C PRO A 770 5.84 -54.73 9.46
N ARG A 771 5.86 -54.11 8.28
CA ARG A 771 4.66 -53.61 7.59
C ARG A 771 3.71 -54.76 7.28
N GLY A 772 2.53 -54.73 7.87
CA GLY A 772 1.52 -55.75 7.62
C GLY A 772 0.31 -55.64 8.55
N VAL A 773 -0.53 -56.66 8.48
CA VAL A 773 -1.76 -56.77 9.28
C VAL A 773 -1.47 -56.66 10.78
N ASP A 774 -0.39 -57.29 11.25
CA ASP A 774 -0.10 -57.39 12.68
C ASP A 774 0.27 -56.05 13.32
N MET A 775 0.89 -55.14 12.55
CA MET A 775 1.13 -53.77 13.01
C MET A 775 -0.18 -53.00 13.20
N VAL A 776 -1.14 -53.14 12.28
CA VAL A 776 -2.46 -52.51 12.41
C VAL A 776 -3.22 -53.10 13.60
N VAL A 777 -3.17 -54.42 13.80
CA VAL A 777 -3.74 -55.10 14.97
C VAL A 777 -3.14 -54.55 16.27
N ALA A 778 -1.81 -54.35 16.32
CA ALA A 778 -1.13 -53.85 17.51
C ALA A 778 -1.51 -52.40 17.82
N MET A 779 -1.60 -51.51 16.83
CA MET A 779 -2.07 -50.13 17.02
C MET A 779 -3.47 -50.10 17.63
N VAL A 780 -4.41 -50.86 17.07
CA VAL A 780 -5.79 -50.93 17.58
C VAL A 780 -5.83 -51.58 18.97
N ALA A 781 -5.00 -52.59 19.24
CA ALA A 781 -4.93 -53.25 20.54
C ALA A 781 -4.42 -52.31 21.65
N VAL A 782 -3.43 -51.47 21.35
CA VAL A 782 -2.91 -50.49 22.30
C VAL A 782 -3.98 -49.46 22.67
N TRP A 783 -4.70 -48.92 21.68
CA TRP A 783 -5.84 -48.03 21.94
C TRP A 783 -6.93 -48.69 22.78
N GLN A 784 -7.25 -49.95 22.51
CA GLN A 784 -8.23 -50.69 23.32
C GLN A 784 -7.75 -51.02 24.73
N ALA A 785 -6.45 -51.19 24.94
CA ALA A 785 -5.88 -51.32 26.27
C ALA A 785 -5.90 -49.99 27.05
N GLY A 786 -6.24 -48.88 26.39
CA GLY A 786 -6.24 -47.52 26.94
C GLY A 786 -4.89 -46.82 26.91
N GLY A 787 -3.91 -47.37 26.20
CA GLY A 787 -2.56 -46.80 26.07
C GLY A 787 -2.35 -46.06 24.76
N ALA A 788 -1.19 -45.41 24.66
CA ALA A 788 -0.68 -44.79 23.45
C ALA A 788 0.41 -45.65 22.83
N TYR A 789 0.48 -45.73 21.50
CA TYR A 789 1.58 -46.43 20.85
C TYR A 789 2.72 -45.49 20.45
N LEU A 790 3.94 -46.01 20.47
CA LEU A 790 5.13 -45.41 19.90
C LEU A 790 5.66 -46.33 18.79
N PRO A 791 5.56 -45.95 17.51
CA PRO A 791 6.17 -46.73 16.44
C PRO A 791 7.70 -46.69 16.54
N LEU A 792 8.32 -47.85 16.43
CA LEU A 792 9.77 -48.07 16.44
C LEU A 792 10.14 -48.67 15.09
N ASP A 793 10.67 -47.83 14.18
CA ASP A 793 11.11 -48.31 12.86
C ASP A 793 12.37 -49.19 13.03
N PRO A 794 12.33 -50.49 12.69
CA PRO A 794 13.50 -51.35 12.82
C PRO A 794 14.65 -50.93 11.88
N GLU A 795 14.41 -50.09 10.87
CA GLU A 795 15.46 -49.53 10.01
C GLU A 795 16.23 -48.39 10.68
N TYR A 796 15.75 -47.85 11.80
CA TYR A 796 16.47 -46.81 12.54
C TYR A 796 17.71 -47.37 13.26
N PRO A 797 18.77 -46.55 13.43
CA PRO A 797 19.92 -46.94 14.23
C PRO A 797 19.52 -47.34 15.65
N ALA A 798 20.17 -48.38 16.21
CA ALA A 798 19.88 -48.89 17.54
C ALA A 798 19.89 -47.79 18.60
N ASP A 799 20.93 -46.96 18.66
CA ASP A 799 21.05 -45.83 19.60
C ASP A 799 19.83 -44.87 19.57
N ARG A 800 19.21 -44.70 18.39
CA ARG A 800 18.00 -43.88 18.24
C ARG A 800 16.79 -44.57 18.86
N LEU A 801 16.63 -45.86 18.62
CA LEU A 801 15.54 -46.66 19.20
C LEU A 801 15.69 -46.76 20.73
N GLU A 802 16.91 -46.96 21.23
CA GLU A 802 17.20 -46.95 22.68
C GLU A 802 16.83 -45.60 23.31
N PHE A 803 17.20 -44.50 22.65
CA PHE A 803 16.83 -43.16 23.11
C PHE A 803 15.30 -42.98 23.16
N MET A 804 14.58 -43.35 22.10
CA MET A 804 13.12 -43.23 22.03
C MET A 804 12.43 -44.08 23.11
N LEU A 805 12.90 -45.32 23.34
CA LEU A 805 12.38 -46.20 24.39
C LEU A 805 12.53 -45.58 25.78
N ALA A 806 13.71 -45.01 26.06
CA ALA A 806 14.01 -44.41 27.35
C ALA A 806 13.27 -43.08 27.57
N ASP A 807 13.27 -42.20 26.57
CA ASP A 807 12.68 -40.85 26.64
C ASP A 807 11.15 -40.91 26.74
N ALA A 808 10.50 -41.82 26.01
CA ALA A 808 9.06 -42.02 26.09
C ALA A 808 8.59 -42.86 27.30
N GLY A 809 9.52 -43.42 28.09
CA GLY A 809 9.19 -44.27 29.23
C GLY A 809 8.36 -45.51 28.85
N VAL A 810 8.75 -46.19 27.77
CA VAL A 810 7.98 -47.31 27.19
C VAL A 810 7.78 -48.43 28.21
N GLN A 811 6.51 -48.77 28.45
CA GLN A 811 6.12 -49.76 29.45
C GLN A 811 6.24 -51.20 28.93
N ALA A 812 5.82 -51.41 27.68
CA ALA A 812 5.89 -52.70 27.00
C ALA A 812 6.17 -52.50 25.52
N VAL A 813 6.76 -53.50 24.88
CA VAL A 813 6.97 -53.52 23.42
C VAL A 813 6.18 -54.67 22.81
N VAL A 814 5.44 -54.40 21.73
CA VAL A 814 4.88 -55.43 20.85
C VAL A 814 5.74 -55.48 19.60
N GLY A 815 6.27 -56.65 19.26
CA GLY A 815 7.20 -56.77 18.15
C GLY A 815 7.48 -58.20 17.72
N GLU A 816 8.42 -58.35 16.79
CA GLU A 816 9.10 -59.62 16.53
C GLU A 816 10.40 -59.67 17.31
N ARG A 817 10.75 -60.82 17.87
CA ARG A 817 11.93 -60.95 18.73
C ARG A 817 13.23 -60.67 17.99
N SER A 818 13.27 -60.98 16.70
CA SER A 818 14.39 -60.71 15.78
C SER A 818 14.63 -59.21 15.54
N LEU A 819 13.59 -58.38 15.60
CA LEU A 819 13.67 -56.94 15.29
C LEU A 819 14.09 -56.07 16.47
N VAL A 820 14.04 -56.62 17.69
CA VAL A 820 14.40 -55.90 18.92
C VAL A 820 15.69 -56.41 19.55
N GLU A 821 16.43 -57.28 18.86
CA GLU A 821 17.67 -57.85 19.38
C GLU A 821 18.69 -56.76 19.69
N GLY A 822 19.16 -56.70 20.93
CA GLY A 822 20.10 -55.69 21.41
C GLY A 822 19.46 -54.43 21.99
N LEU A 823 18.14 -54.24 21.87
CA LEU A 823 17.45 -53.10 22.50
C LEU A 823 17.12 -53.38 23.99
N PRO A 824 17.14 -52.35 24.86
CA PRO A 824 16.86 -52.48 26.28
C PRO A 824 15.35 -52.57 26.54
N VAL A 825 14.71 -53.66 26.08
CA VAL A 825 13.28 -53.89 26.28
C VAL A 825 13.02 -54.51 27.65
N GLY A 826 12.20 -53.86 28.47
CA GLY A 826 11.78 -54.37 29.77
C GLY A 826 10.76 -55.51 29.67
N GLN A 827 9.55 -55.21 29.21
CA GLN A 827 8.50 -56.19 28.95
C GLN A 827 8.17 -56.25 27.46
N GLY A 828 7.95 -57.45 26.91
CA GLY A 828 7.72 -57.63 25.47
C GLY A 828 6.70 -58.71 25.13
N VAL A 829 5.94 -58.46 24.07
CA VAL A 829 4.98 -59.40 23.46
C VAL A 829 5.48 -59.72 22.04
N TRP A 830 5.98 -60.94 21.86
CA TRP A 830 6.64 -61.38 20.63
C TRP A 830 5.68 -62.15 19.74
N LEU A 831 5.22 -61.54 18.65
CA LEU A 831 4.19 -62.12 17.78
C LEU A 831 4.73 -63.28 16.90
N ASP A 832 6.04 -63.35 16.71
CA ASP A 832 6.75 -64.44 16.04
C ASP A 832 6.99 -65.67 16.94
N ASP A 833 6.69 -65.57 18.24
CA ASP A 833 6.76 -66.70 19.18
C ASP A 833 5.42 -67.48 19.21
N PRO A 834 5.40 -68.77 18.81
CA PRO A 834 4.20 -69.60 18.83
C PRO A 834 3.52 -69.68 20.19
N ALA A 835 4.29 -69.62 21.29
CA ALA A 835 3.74 -69.65 22.65
C ALA A 835 2.90 -68.39 22.94
N THR A 836 3.30 -67.23 22.43
CA THR A 836 2.51 -65.99 22.51
C THR A 836 1.18 -66.18 21.78
N GLY A 837 1.21 -66.82 20.60
CA GLY A 837 0.01 -67.15 19.84
C GLY A 837 -1.00 -68.00 20.62
N GLU A 838 -0.54 -69.04 21.32
CA GLU A 838 -1.38 -69.88 22.18
C GLU A 838 -1.99 -69.10 23.35
N VAL A 839 -1.20 -68.23 24.00
CA VAL A 839 -1.68 -67.37 25.09
C VAL A 839 -2.77 -66.42 24.59
N LEU A 840 -2.53 -65.71 23.48
CA LEU A 840 -3.50 -64.78 22.90
C LEU A 840 -4.79 -65.49 22.47
N ALA A 841 -4.70 -66.69 21.89
CA ALA A 841 -5.85 -67.49 21.50
C ALA A 841 -6.73 -67.91 22.70
N GLY A 842 -6.14 -68.02 23.90
CA GLY A 842 -6.85 -68.31 25.15
C GLY A 842 -7.57 -67.11 25.79
N LEU A 843 -7.24 -65.87 25.38
CA LEU A 843 -7.85 -64.64 25.92
C LEU A 843 -9.20 -64.32 25.24
N SER A 844 -10.01 -63.48 25.87
CA SER A 844 -11.31 -63.07 25.30
C SER A 844 -11.13 -62.30 23.98
N SER A 845 -11.99 -62.57 23.00
CA SER A 845 -12.14 -61.75 21.81
C SER A 845 -13.11 -60.58 21.98
N GLU A 846 -13.75 -60.44 23.12
CA GLU A 846 -14.57 -59.28 23.46
C GLU A 846 -13.69 -58.12 23.95
N ALA A 847 -14.11 -56.88 23.69
CA ALA A 847 -13.34 -55.69 24.06
C ALA A 847 -13.12 -55.64 25.59
N PRO A 848 -11.93 -55.23 26.06
CA PRO A 848 -11.70 -55.05 27.48
C PRO A 848 -12.55 -53.89 28.02
N GLU A 849 -13.05 -54.03 29.25
CA GLU A 849 -13.72 -52.93 29.95
C GLU A 849 -12.68 -51.90 30.42
N VAL A 850 -12.46 -50.87 29.61
CA VAL A 850 -11.52 -49.77 29.87
C VAL A 850 -12.24 -48.44 29.75
N GLU A 851 -12.04 -47.56 30.74
CA GLU A 851 -12.48 -46.17 30.67
C GLU A 851 -11.39 -45.34 29.97
N CYS A 852 -11.64 -45.00 28.71
CA CYS A 852 -10.81 -44.05 27.96
C CYS A 852 -11.39 -42.62 28.05
N SER A 853 -10.56 -41.61 27.83
CA SER A 853 -10.95 -40.21 27.69
C SER A 853 -10.40 -39.64 26.38
N ALA A 854 -11.11 -38.69 25.78
CA ALA A 854 -10.65 -37.99 24.59
C ALA A 854 -9.33 -37.23 24.82
N GLU A 855 -9.03 -36.85 26.06
CA GLU A 855 -7.80 -36.15 26.44
C GLU A 855 -6.59 -37.09 26.61
N GLN A 856 -6.82 -38.40 26.68
CA GLN A 856 -5.74 -39.38 26.85
C GLN A 856 -4.92 -39.54 25.58
N LEU A 857 -3.65 -39.87 25.75
CA LEU A 857 -2.72 -40.12 24.65
C LEU A 857 -3.18 -41.27 23.75
N ALA A 858 -3.19 -41.03 22.45
CA ALA A 858 -3.42 -42.02 21.41
C ALA A 858 -2.10 -42.53 20.81
N TYR A 859 -1.11 -41.65 20.64
CA TYR A 859 0.20 -42.03 20.11
C TYR A 859 1.29 -41.02 20.50
N VAL A 860 2.53 -41.46 20.37
CA VAL A 860 3.74 -40.63 20.45
C VAL A 860 4.56 -40.82 19.17
N ILE A 861 4.87 -39.74 18.45
CA ILE A 861 5.70 -39.80 17.23
C ILE A 861 6.90 -38.87 17.36
N TYR A 862 8.09 -39.35 17.05
CA TYR A 862 9.33 -38.58 17.18
C TYR A 862 9.67 -37.81 15.91
N THR A 863 9.90 -36.51 16.06
CA THR A 863 10.44 -35.64 14.99
C THR A 863 11.96 -35.45 15.17
N SER A 864 12.66 -35.01 14.12
CA SER A 864 14.13 -34.85 14.13
C SER A 864 14.63 -33.81 15.14
N GLY A 865 13.78 -32.84 15.52
CA GLY A 865 14.08 -31.78 16.49
C GLY A 865 15.15 -30.81 15.99
N SER A 866 14.86 -29.50 15.99
CA SER A 866 15.82 -28.45 15.56
C SER A 866 17.14 -28.44 16.34
N THR A 867 17.15 -29.02 17.55
CA THR A 867 18.30 -29.16 18.44
C THR A 867 19.20 -30.37 18.15
N GLY A 868 18.89 -31.17 17.12
CA GLY A 868 19.62 -32.41 16.78
C GLY A 868 19.30 -33.62 17.66
N ARG A 869 18.50 -33.44 18.72
CA ARG A 869 17.90 -34.52 19.53
C ARG A 869 16.44 -34.69 19.13
N PRO A 870 16.00 -35.92 18.78
CA PRO A 870 14.60 -36.20 18.47
C PRO A 870 13.66 -35.83 19.62
N LYS A 871 12.43 -35.38 19.31
CA LYS A 871 11.40 -35.02 20.29
C LYS A 871 10.12 -35.81 20.04
N GLY A 872 9.55 -36.42 21.07
CA GLY A 872 8.29 -37.16 20.99
C GLY A 872 7.08 -36.23 21.08
N VAL A 873 6.35 -36.07 19.98
CA VAL A 873 5.07 -35.36 19.93
C VAL A 873 3.99 -36.27 20.49
N GLN A 874 3.29 -35.78 21.50
CA GLN A 874 2.23 -36.48 22.23
C GLN A 874 0.86 -36.03 21.70
N VAL A 875 0.08 -36.96 21.16
CA VAL A 875 -1.23 -36.64 20.56
C VAL A 875 -2.34 -37.40 21.25
N ALA A 876 -3.39 -36.67 21.64
CA ALA A 876 -4.55 -37.22 22.32
C ALA A 876 -5.59 -37.84 21.37
N HIS A 877 -6.43 -38.72 21.90
CA HIS A 877 -7.51 -39.38 21.16
C HIS A 877 -8.49 -38.41 20.51
N GLY A 878 -8.84 -37.32 21.19
CA GLY A 878 -9.75 -36.29 20.72
C GLY A 878 -9.23 -35.62 19.45
N SER A 879 -7.92 -35.35 19.37
CA SER A 879 -7.30 -34.80 18.16
C SER A 879 -7.37 -35.77 16.99
N VAL A 880 -7.17 -37.08 17.24
CA VAL A 880 -7.31 -38.12 16.20
C VAL A 880 -8.75 -38.23 15.71
N VAL A 881 -9.73 -38.17 16.62
CA VAL A 881 -11.16 -38.18 16.26
C VAL A 881 -11.54 -36.91 15.48
N GLY A 882 -11.00 -35.75 15.87
CA GLY A 882 -11.14 -34.50 15.13
C GLY A 882 -10.59 -34.61 13.71
N MET A 883 -9.38 -35.16 13.56
CA MET A 883 -8.76 -35.44 12.26
C MET A 883 -9.61 -36.38 11.40
N VAL A 884 -10.15 -37.47 11.97
CA VAL A 884 -11.07 -38.37 11.24
C VAL A 884 -12.28 -37.60 10.72
N SER A 885 -12.91 -36.79 11.58
CA SER A 885 -14.09 -36.00 11.23
C SER A 885 -13.80 -34.98 10.13
N ALA A 886 -12.61 -34.37 10.17
CA ALA A 886 -12.17 -33.37 9.20
C ALA A 886 -11.76 -33.97 7.84
N LEU A 887 -11.02 -35.09 7.84
CA LEU A 887 -10.37 -35.61 6.63
C LEU A 887 -11.12 -36.76 5.96
N ALA A 888 -12.02 -37.46 6.65
CA ALA A 888 -12.85 -38.49 6.02
C ALA A 888 -13.66 -37.95 4.82
N PRO A 889 -14.35 -36.79 4.92
CA PRO A 889 -15.04 -36.20 3.77
C PRO A 889 -14.08 -35.78 2.65
N VAL A 890 -12.87 -35.34 3.01
CA VAL A 890 -11.84 -34.95 2.03
C VAL A 890 -11.33 -36.17 1.26
N LEU A 891 -11.18 -37.33 1.89
CA LEU A 891 -10.73 -38.54 1.21
C LEU A 891 -11.86 -39.35 0.56
N ASP A 892 -13.11 -38.89 0.70
CA ASP A 892 -14.32 -39.68 0.41
C ASP A 892 -14.26 -41.05 1.12
N ALA A 893 -13.71 -41.06 2.34
CA ALA A 893 -13.50 -42.30 3.09
C ALA A 893 -14.84 -42.84 3.59
N GLY A 894 -15.10 -44.12 3.31
CA GLY A 894 -16.35 -44.77 3.68
C GLY A 894 -16.38 -46.25 3.30
N PRO A 895 -17.51 -46.93 3.54
CA PRO A 895 -17.69 -48.33 3.19
C PRO A 895 -17.40 -48.60 1.70
N GLY A 896 -16.52 -49.57 1.43
CA GLY A 896 -16.14 -49.98 0.07
C GLY A 896 -15.01 -49.15 -0.56
N VAL A 897 -14.58 -48.05 0.06
CA VAL A 897 -13.43 -47.27 -0.39
C VAL A 897 -12.13 -47.90 0.11
N ARG A 898 -11.19 -48.13 -0.80
CA ARG A 898 -9.90 -48.76 -0.52
C ARG A 898 -8.82 -47.68 -0.48
N MET A 899 -8.23 -47.47 0.69
CA MET A 899 -7.25 -46.42 0.95
C MET A 899 -5.85 -47.02 1.06
N LEU A 900 -4.88 -46.40 0.40
CA LEU A 900 -3.48 -46.77 0.51
C LEU A 900 -2.91 -46.35 1.87
N GLN A 901 -2.20 -47.26 2.53
CA GLN A 901 -1.28 -46.95 3.61
C GLN A 901 0.15 -46.95 3.06
N PHE A 902 0.70 -45.76 2.80
CA PHE A 902 2.01 -45.59 2.17
C PHE A 902 3.08 -45.09 3.14
N ALA A 903 2.73 -44.20 4.05
CA ALA A 903 3.72 -43.55 4.94
C ALA A 903 4.47 -44.59 5.81
N SER A 904 5.69 -44.25 6.25
CA SER A 904 6.31 -45.01 7.34
C SER A 904 5.40 -44.93 8.58
N PHE A 905 5.27 -46.03 9.33
CA PHE A 905 4.48 -46.02 10.57
C PHE A 905 5.12 -45.16 11.66
N SER A 906 6.40 -44.82 11.51
CA SER A 906 7.09 -43.83 12.35
C SER A 906 6.87 -42.38 11.90
N PHE A 907 6.01 -42.17 10.91
CA PHE A 907 5.56 -40.86 10.46
C PHE A 907 4.06 -40.71 10.70
N ASP A 908 3.63 -39.51 11.04
CA ASP A 908 2.26 -39.21 11.49
C ASP A 908 1.18 -39.41 10.42
N ALA A 909 1.53 -39.28 9.14
CA ALA A 909 0.62 -39.60 8.03
C ALA A 909 0.12 -41.06 8.06
N ALA A 910 0.87 -42.00 8.66
CA ALA A 910 0.36 -43.37 8.83
C ALA A 910 -0.81 -43.44 9.82
N VAL A 911 -0.89 -42.51 10.78
CA VAL A 911 -2.03 -42.41 11.69
C VAL A 911 -3.27 -41.97 10.93
N LEU A 912 -3.14 -41.01 10.01
CA LEU A 912 -4.22 -40.62 9.10
C LEU A 912 -4.70 -41.81 8.28
N ASP A 913 -3.78 -42.52 7.61
CA ASP A 913 -4.12 -43.68 6.79
C ASP A 913 -4.95 -44.70 7.58
N VAL A 914 -4.50 -45.06 8.79
CA VAL A 914 -5.15 -46.07 9.63
C VAL A 914 -6.46 -45.56 10.24
N ALA A 915 -6.43 -44.41 10.91
CA ALA A 915 -7.56 -43.89 11.68
C ALA A 915 -8.72 -43.50 10.76
N VAL A 916 -8.44 -42.72 9.71
CA VAL A 916 -9.50 -42.24 8.78
C VAL A 916 -10.14 -43.42 8.06
N THR A 917 -9.34 -44.35 7.55
CA THR A 917 -9.87 -45.50 6.80
C THR A 917 -10.75 -46.39 7.67
N LEU A 918 -10.25 -46.80 8.84
CA LEU A 918 -10.94 -47.79 9.68
C LEU A 918 -12.15 -47.21 10.41
N ALA A 919 -12.07 -45.97 10.91
CA ALA A 919 -13.20 -45.34 11.59
C ALA A 919 -14.38 -45.06 10.63
N SER A 920 -14.08 -44.79 9.36
CA SER A 920 -15.08 -44.56 8.31
C SER A 920 -15.65 -45.85 7.70
N GLY A 921 -15.12 -47.03 8.03
CA GLY A 921 -15.59 -48.31 7.48
C GLY A 921 -14.95 -48.69 6.13
N GLY A 922 -13.88 -48.02 5.71
CA GLY A 922 -13.13 -48.33 4.50
C GLY A 922 -12.23 -49.56 4.61
N VAL A 923 -11.45 -49.81 3.56
CA VAL A 923 -10.45 -50.90 3.52
C VAL A 923 -9.06 -50.30 3.47
N LEU A 924 -8.23 -50.60 4.47
CA LEU A 924 -6.83 -50.18 4.52
C LEU A 924 -5.96 -51.16 3.71
N VAL A 925 -5.34 -50.66 2.65
CA VAL A 925 -4.42 -51.43 1.79
C VAL A 925 -2.99 -51.05 2.13
N VAL A 926 -2.29 -51.94 2.83
CA VAL A 926 -0.93 -51.69 3.34
C VAL A 926 0.10 -52.10 2.30
N ALA A 927 0.82 -51.11 1.77
CA ALA A 927 1.97 -51.37 0.91
C ALA A 927 3.11 -51.98 1.73
N THR A 928 3.65 -53.10 1.25
CA THR A 928 4.85 -53.73 1.80
C THR A 928 6.09 -52.85 1.59
N SER A 929 7.19 -53.15 2.30
CA SER A 929 8.44 -52.39 2.12
C SER A 929 8.97 -52.48 0.69
N GLU A 930 8.87 -53.65 0.04
CA GLU A 930 9.26 -53.86 -1.35
C GLU A 930 8.39 -53.04 -2.32
N GLU A 931 7.06 -53.09 -2.16
CA GLU A 931 6.13 -52.32 -2.99
C GLU A 931 6.37 -50.81 -2.86
N ARG A 932 6.69 -50.31 -1.66
CA ARG A 932 7.01 -48.88 -1.46
C ARG A 932 8.31 -48.46 -2.13
N ALA A 933 9.31 -49.33 -2.13
CA ALA A 933 10.63 -49.05 -2.69
C ALA A 933 10.62 -49.05 -4.22
N GLU A 934 9.69 -49.77 -4.85
CA GLU A 934 9.64 -49.96 -6.29
C GLU A 934 8.33 -49.46 -6.93
N ALA A 935 8.41 -48.37 -7.68
CA ALA A 935 7.26 -47.73 -8.34
C ALA A 935 6.41 -48.69 -9.20
N ALA A 936 7.04 -49.66 -9.88
CA ALA A 936 6.33 -50.66 -10.68
C ALA A 936 5.51 -51.65 -9.84
N LEU A 937 6.06 -52.08 -8.70
CA LEU A 937 5.36 -52.95 -7.75
C LEU A 937 4.22 -52.19 -7.09
N LEU A 938 4.45 -50.94 -6.65
CA LEU A 938 3.40 -50.07 -6.11
C LEU A 938 2.25 -49.92 -7.09
N THR A 939 2.54 -49.56 -8.34
CA THR A 939 1.53 -49.35 -9.38
C THR A 939 0.72 -50.62 -9.66
N SER A 940 1.38 -51.78 -9.67
CA SER A 940 0.72 -53.08 -9.84
C SER A 940 -0.22 -53.38 -8.67
N MET A 941 0.23 -53.14 -7.44
CA MET A 941 -0.56 -53.33 -6.22
C MET A 941 -1.77 -52.39 -6.19
N LEU A 942 -1.59 -51.09 -6.46
CA LEU A 942 -2.67 -50.11 -6.49
C LEU A 942 -3.81 -50.52 -7.43
N ARG A 943 -3.46 -51.11 -8.59
CA ARG A 943 -4.43 -51.63 -9.56
C ARG A 943 -5.06 -52.94 -9.09
N ALA A 944 -4.27 -53.90 -8.62
CA ALA A 944 -4.76 -55.21 -8.18
C ALA A 944 -5.73 -55.08 -7.01
N GLU A 945 -5.42 -54.21 -6.06
CA GLU A 945 -6.25 -53.93 -4.87
C GLU A 945 -7.29 -52.83 -5.09
N ALA A 946 -7.44 -52.32 -6.32
CA ALA A 946 -8.43 -51.30 -6.68
C ALA A 946 -8.43 -50.09 -5.71
N VAL A 947 -7.24 -49.58 -5.37
CA VAL A 947 -7.08 -48.43 -4.49
C VAL A 947 -7.74 -47.21 -5.10
N ARG A 948 -8.57 -46.53 -4.29
CA ARG A 948 -9.36 -45.38 -4.71
C ARG A 948 -8.86 -44.05 -4.17
N ALA A 949 -8.29 -44.05 -2.97
CA ALA A 949 -7.80 -42.85 -2.31
C ALA A 949 -6.42 -43.12 -1.68
N ALA A 950 -5.56 -42.10 -1.63
CA ALA A 950 -4.25 -42.20 -1.01
C ALA A 950 -3.79 -40.87 -0.44
N SER A 951 -3.11 -40.93 0.71
CA SER A 951 -2.26 -39.84 1.21
C SER A 951 -0.80 -40.15 0.87
N VAL A 952 -0.13 -39.24 0.14
CA VAL A 952 1.24 -39.44 -0.32
C VAL A 952 2.01 -38.11 -0.37
N VAL A 953 3.33 -38.18 -0.53
CA VAL A 953 4.17 -37.00 -0.73
C VAL A 953 4.26 -36.63 -2.22
N PRO A 954 4.37 -35.33 -2.58
CA PRO A 954 4.57 -34.88 -3.96
C PRO A 954 5.73 -35.57 -4.70
N SER A 955 6.84 -35.86 -4.04
CA SER A 955 8.00 -36.54 -4.65
C SER A 955 7.67 -37.92 -5.22
N LEU A 956 6.74 -38.66 -4.61
CA LEU A 956 6.26 -39.95 -5.14
C LEU A 956 5.55 -39.78 -6.49
N LEU A 957 4.79 -38.70 -6.65
CA LEU A 957 4.08 -38.40 -7.88
C LEU A 957 5.02 -38.06 -9.05
N GLY A 958 6.25 -37.63 -8.76
CA GLY A 958 7.27 -37.37 -9.78
C GLY A 958 7.87 -38.64 -10.41
N VAL A 959 7.71 -39.81 -9.77
CA VAL A 959 8.23 -41.09 -10.26
C VAL A 959 7.14 -42.07 -10.69
N LEU A 960 5.87 -41.74 -10.46
CA LEU A 960 4.71 -42.52 -10.90
C LEU A 960 4.12 -41.96 -12.20
N ASP A 961 3.46 -42.82 -12.96
CA ASP A 961 2.69 -42.44 -14.14
C ASP A 961 1.22 -42.24 -13.77
N PRO A 962 0.64 -41.03 -13.94
CA PRO A 962 -0.76 -40.75 -13.65
C PRO A 962 -1.75 -41.69 -14.35
N GLU A 963 -1.46 -42.12 -15.57
CA GLU A 963 -2.36 -43.02 -16.34
C GLU A 963 -2.37 -44.43 -15.75
N ALA A 964 -1.21 -44.91 -15.31
CA ALA A 964 -1.02 -46.23 -14.74
C ALA A 964 -1.74 -46.42 -13.39
N VAL A 965 -2.09 -45.33 -12.71
CA VAL A 965 -2.85 -45.32 -11.45
C VAL A 965 -4.19 -44.57 -11.56
N SER A 966 -4.82 -44.57 -12.74
CA SER A 966 -6.13 -43.94 -12.99
C SER A 966 -7.28 -44.42 -12.09
N GLY A 967 -7.11 -45.56 -11.41
CA GLY A 967 -8.04 -46.03 -10.37
C GLY A 967 -8.05 -45.15 -9.11
N VAL A 968 -6.96 -44.42 -8.82
CA VAL A 968 -6.86 -43.53 -7.65
C VAL A 968 -7.53 -42.19 -7.97
N GLN A 969 -8.71 -41.99 -7.38
CA GLN A 969 -9.58 -40.85 -7.65
C GLN A 969 -9.29 -39.64 -6.77
N THR A 970 -8.80 -39.87 -5.56
CA THR A 970 -8.54 -38.82 -4.57
C THR A 970 -7.11 -38.96 -4.08
N LEU A 971 -6.33 -37.89 -4.25
CA LEU A 971 -4.95 -37.80 -3.78
C LEU A 971 -4.84 -36.64 -2.81
N LEU A 972 -4.35 -36.94 -1.62
CA LEU A 972 -4.11 -35.97 -0.56
C LEU A 972 -2.60 -35.84 -0.35
N LEU A 973 -2.06 -34.67 -0.65
CA LEU A 973 -0.63 -34.40 -0.73
C LEU A 973 -0.18 -33.47 0.39
N GLY A 974 0.82 -33.90 1.16
CA GLY A 974 1.39 -33.10 2.23
C GLY A 974 2.87 -33.39 2.46
N ALA A 975 3.41 -32.84 3.55
CA ALA A 975 4.81 -32.94 3.99
C ALA A 975 5.89 -32.33 3.07
N GLU A 976 5.61 -32.08 1.79
CA GLU A 976 6.50 -31.39 0.86
C GLU A 976 5.75 -30.33 0.05
N ARG A 977 6.49 -29.37 -0.52
CA ARG A 977 5.92 -28.37 -1.42
C ARG A 977 5.45 -29.02 -2.72
N LEU A 978 4.17 -28.87 -3.04
CA LEU A 978 3.63 -29.25 -4.34
C LEU A 978 4.04 -28.23 -5.41
N THR A 979 4.69 -28.71 -6.47
CA THR A 979 5.12 -27.86 -7.60
C THR A 979 4.03 -27.78 -8.66
N GLU A 980 3.98 -26.68 -9.41
CA GLU A 980 3.01 -26.49 -10.51
C GLU A 980 3.03 -27.64 -11.54
N PRO A 981 4.19 -28.12 -12.03
CA PRO A 981 4.21 -29.18 -13.04
C PRO A 981 3.59 -30.49 -12.52
N VAL A 982 3.87 -30.85 -11.27
CA VAL A 982 3.29 -32.04 -10.64
C VAL A 982 1.79 -31.84 -10.41
N ALA A 983 1.39 -30.68 -9.90
CA ALA A 983 -0.02 -30.34 -9.69
C ALA A 983 -0.82 -30.46 -10.99
N ARG A 984 -0.34 -29.88 -12.09
CA ARG A 984 -1.00 -29.89 -13.39
C ARG A 984 -1.10 -31.30 -14.00
N ALA A 985 -0.07 -32.12 -13.85
CA ALA A 985 -0.07 -33.50 -14.34
C ALA A 985 -1.08 -34.38 -13.57
N TRP A 986 -1.24 -34.15 -12.27
CA TRP A 986 -2.03 -35.00 -11.38
C TRP A 986 -3.41 -34.46 -11.05
N SER A 987 -3.76 -33.21 -11.34
CA SER A 987 -5.12 -32.68 -11.15
C SER A 987 -6.10 -33.11 -12.24
N ALA A 988 -5.61 -33.62 -13.38
CA ALA A 988 -6.45 -34.06 -14.48
C ALA A 988 -7.20 -35.37 -14.13
N GLY A 989 -8.54 -35.34 -14.22
CA GLY A 989 -9.41 -36.51 -14.09
C GLY A 989 -9.52 -37.09 -12.66
N ARG A 990 -9.01 -36.38 -11.66
CA ARG A 990 -9.02 -36.82 -10.25
C ARG A 990 -9.06 -35.62 -9.30
N ARG A 991 -9.41 -35.85 -8.05
CA ARG A 991 -9.42 -34.83 -7.00
C ARG A 991 -8.06 -34.79 -6.33
N LEU A 992 -7.28 -33.76 -6.63
CA LEU A 992 -5.98 -33.49 -6.03
C LEU A 992 -6.15 -32.46 -4.91
N VAL A 993 -5.71 -32.79 -3.70
CA VAL A 993 -5.81 -31.93 -2.52
C VAL A 993 -4.42 -31.68 -1.99
N ASN A 994 -4.00 -30.42 -1.98
CA ASN A 994 -2.79 -29.97 -1.30
C ASN A 994 -3.12 -29.73 0.18
N THR A 995 -2.26 -30.17 1.08
CA THR A 995 -2.46 -30.07 2.52
C THR A 995 -1.18 -29.68 3.22
N TYR A 996 -1.34 -29.12 4.41
CA TYR A 996 -0.23 -28.79 5.29
C TYR A 996 -0.61 -29.08 6.74
N GLY A 997 0.37 -29.56 7.49
CA GLY A 997 0.30 -29.66 8.94
C GLY A 997 1.61 -30.21 9.50
N PRO A 998 2.14 -29.61 10.57
CA PRO A 998 3.20 -30.23 11.37
C PRO A 998 2.65 -31.37 12.24
N THR A 999 3.54 -32.24 12.70
CA THR A 999 3.18 -33.34 13.60
C THR A 999 2.53 -32.85 14.89
N GLU A 1000 2.97 -31.71 15.40
CA GLU A 1000 2.45 -31.03 16.59
C GLU A 1000 0.98 -30.61 16.46
N SER A 1001 0.44 -30.49 15.23
CA SER A 1001 -0.95 -30.12 15.00
C SER A 1001 -1.83 -31.31 14.61
N THR A 1002 -1.38 -32.54 14.86
CA THR A 1002 -2.08 -33.79 14.47
C THR A 1002 -2.22 -33.94 12.94
N VAL A 1003 -1.09 -34.25 12.30
CA VAL A 1003 -0.96 -34.62 10.87
C VAL A 1003 -1.26 -33.49 9.88
N MET A 1004 -2.50 -33.00 9.79
CA MET A 1004 -2.90 -31.99 8.79
C MET A 1004 -3.92 -31.02 9.36
N VAL A 1005 -3.67 -29.72 9.14
CA VAL A 1005 -4.55 -28.63 9.58
C VAL A 1005 -5.07 -27.76 8.46
N THR A 1006 -4.57 -27.93 7.24
CA THR A 1006 -5.07 -27.20 6.05
C THR A 1006 -5.39 -28.15 4.91
N THR A 1007 -6.38 -27.77 4.09
CA THR A 1007 -6.69 -28.47 2.83
C THR A 1007 -7.07 -27.47 1.73
N GLY A 1008 -6.55 -27.69 0.53
CA GLY A 1008 -6.87 -26.92 -0.67
C GLY A 1008 -7.03 -27.83 -1.88
N VAL A 1009 -8.23 -27.86 -2.47
CA VAL A 1009 -8.44 -28.60 -3.72
C VAL A 1009 -7.74 -27.85 -4.84
N VAL A 1010 -6.88 -28.56 -5.57
CA VAL A 1010 -6.13 -27.99 -6.69
C VAL A 1010 -7.06 -27.87 -7.89
N ASP A 1011 -7.36 -26.64 -8.31
CA ASP A 1011 -8.07 -26.35 -9.54
C ASP A 1011 -7.08 -26.08 -10.69
N PRO A 1012 -6.98 -26.96 -11.70
CA PRO A 1012 -6.07 -26.77 -12.82
C PRO A 1012 -6.31 -25.49 -13.64
N GLY A 1013 -7.55 -24.98 -13.63
CA GLY A 1013 -7.91 -23.75 -14.33
C GLY A 1013 -7.41 -22.48 -13.65
N LEU A 1014 -7.10 -22.56 -12.35
CA LEU A 1014 -6.63 -21.44 -11.52
C LEU A 1014 -5.13 -21.55 -11.18
N LEU A 1015 -4.42 -22.54 -11.70
CA LEU A 1015 -2.98 -22.71 -11.47
C LEU A 1015 -2.15 -21.65 -12.22
N THR A 1016 -1.68 -20.65 -11.49
CA THR A 1016 -0.72 -19.61 -11.91
C THR A 1016 0.68 -19.81 -11.31
N GLY A 1017 0.91 -20.93 -10.63
CA GLY A 1017 2.16 -21.26 -9.93
C GLY A 1017 1.99 -22.47 -9.03
N ALA A 1018 2.84 -22.58 -8.00
CA ALA A 1018 2.68 -23.61 -6.97
C ALA A 1018 1.33 -23.41 -6.24
N PRO A 1019 0.50 -24.46 -6.09
CA PRO A 1019 -0.80 -24.32 -5.44
C PRO A 1019 -0.67 -23.97 -3.96
N ALA A 1020 -1.64 -23.19 -3.44
CA ALA A 1020 -1.74 -22.85 -2.03
C ALA A 1020 -1.95 -24.11 -1.15
N ILE A 1021 -1.56 -24.02 0.13
CA ILE A 1021 -1.80 -25.06 1.14
C ILE A 1021 -3.28 -25.14 1.58
N GLY A 1022 -4.09 -24.17 1.15
CA GLY A 1022 -5.54 -24.16 1.33
C GLY A 1022 -6.02 -23.49 2.61
N ALA A 1023 -7.21 -23.86 3.06
CA ALA A 1023 -7.92 -23.27 4.21
C ALA A 1023 -7.86 -24.21 5.43
N PRO A 1024 -8.12 -23.72 6.66
CA PRO A 1024 -8.18 -24.56 7.85
C PRO A 1024 -9.14 -25.72 7.68
N VAL A 1025 -8.75 -26.91 8.15
CA VAL A 1025 -9.69 -28.03 8.30
C VAL A 1025 -10.68 -27.76 9.43
N ALA A 1026 -11.70 -28.59 9.53
CA ALA A 1026 -12.72 -28.46 10.55
C ALA A 1026 -12.11 -28.45 11.97
N ASN A 1027 -12.55 -27.50 12.81
CA ASN A 1027 -12.05 -27.22 14.16
C ASN A 1027 -10.57 -26.79 14.26
N ALA A 1028 -9.90 -26.48 13.15
CA ALA A 1028 -8.58 -25.88 13.14
C ALA A 1028 -8.66 -24.37 12.92
N ARG A 1029 -7.71 -23.62 13.51
CA ARG A 1029 -7.55 -22.18 13.31
C ARG A 1029 -6.11 -21.88 12.92
N LEU A 1030 -5.94 -21.01 11.94
CA LEU A 1030 -4.65 -20.60 11.38
C LEU A 1030 -4.51 -19.10 11.56
N TYR A 1031 -3.32 -18.68 11.97
CA TYR A 1031 -2.96 -17.28 12.11
C TYR A 1031 -1.60 -17.07 11.47
N VAL A 1032 -1.50 -16.08 10.59
CA VAL A 1032 -0.22 -15.56 10.11
C VAL A 1032 0.05 -14.30 10.90
N LEU A 1033 1.13 -14.32 11.66
CA LEU A 1033 1.45 -13.29 12.65
C LEU A 1033 2.85 -12.74 12.40
N ASP A 1034 3.04 -11.46 12.70
CA ASP A 1034 4.37 -10.85 12.77
C ASP A 1034 5.12 -11.29 14.04
N ASP A 1035 6.38 -10.84 14.18
CA ASP A 1035 7.22 -11.12 15.36
C ASP A 1035 6.64 -10.59 16.68
N ARG A 1036 5.59 -9.78 16.63
CA ARG A 1036 4.88 -9.21 17.79
C ARG A 1036 3.54 -9.91 18.06
N LEU A 1037 3.24 -10.97 17.32
CA LEU A 1037 1.98 -11.72 17.40
C LEU A 1037 0.74 -10.94 16.92
N ASN A 1038 0.93 -9.89 16.11
CA ASN A 1038 -0.17 -9.22 15.42
C ASN A 1038 -0.52 -9.94 14.12
N PRO A 1039 -1.81 -10.03 13.72
CA PRO A 1039 -2.18 -10.53 12.41
C PRO A 1039 -1.62 -9.64 11.30
N VAL A 1040 -1.00 -10.26 10.30
CA VAL A 1040 -0.43 -9.53 9.15
C VAL A 1040 -1.49 -9.25 8.06
N PRO A 1041 -1.29 -8.21 7.24
CA PRO A 1041 -2.13 -7.95 6.06
C PRO A 1041 -2.17 -9.11 5.07
N VAL A 1042 -3.28 -9.24 4.34
CA VAL A 1042 -3.36 -10.24 3.26
C VAL A 1042 -2.28 -9.97 2.21
N GLY A 1043 -1.43 -10.97 1.97
CA GLY A 1043 -0.30 -10.91 1.04
C GLY A 1043 1.06 -10.67 1.71
N VAL A 1044 1.09 -10.29 2.99
CA VAL A 1044 2.31 -10.12 3.78
C VAL A 1044 2.65 -11.43 4.50
N ALA A 1045 3.95 -11.72 4.68
CA ALA A 1045 4.46 -12.98 5.22
C ALA A 1045 5.37 -12.76 6.43
#